data_AF-A0AAI9YN18-F1
#
_entry.id   AF-A0AAI9YN18-F1
#
_cell.length_a   1.000
_cell.length_b   1.000
_cell.length_c   1.000
_cell.angle_alpha   90.00
_cell.angle_beta   90.00
_cell.angle_gamma   90.00
#
_symmetry.space_group_name_H-M   'P 1'
#
loop_
_entity.id
_entity.type
_entity.pdbx_description
1 polymer ?
#
loop_
_entity_poly.entity_id
_entity_poly.type
_entity_poly.pdbx_seq_one_letter_code
_entity_poly.pdbx_strand_id
1 'polypeptide(L)'
;MLTSREGFTVDVIARWLRKSVLNPYLSIPLATGLAVVSAKKNGAVGLSDIRFDTAQRVAFLAALASFVLSTTEYLNKWSANNWTTDHTWDFDKEIIVVTGGSSGIGHSIIKHILARNPQATIVVVDLAPLSWEPQKGSNIHFFKCDLTDTKALKTLCTLIRTQVGDPTVLINNAGIARGYSVMEGSYADVELTIKTNLLAPFLLTKEFLPHMVRVNHGHIVNVGSMSSVVPPVRIADYSATKAGLTAMHESLQLELKYIHKAPKVRQTLGIFGFIRTPLVPFDPGQPHFMMPLLHVDSVGEAIVNSLYSGFGRTIYLPGIMSSVTALCQYIGRFDMRKMSKTSDTPTYSQFACVGTGFSAIGLGATLKRWYGIGDIKFFERHSDLGGTWFINQYPGCACDVPSALYSFSFESNPDWSRVLPPQQELWQYLHDVAQKYSLIEKMRFGVNVEQCVWSEERKRWRMNIRRYETNQVFAHECQFLFAATGQLMQPREIDVPGSTSFKGRIFHSSRWDQTVDIQDKKVVVIGNGCTASQIVPAIVGKTKHLTQAIRTKHWVLPPVDNENTEFMKNVLRHVPGTQTLQRFLVFAAAENTLRGFYMTNDGNKYRKRARANAEKYMKTTAPAKYHDKLIPDFELGCKRRIFDSGYLKSLHSENLTLLDDPIEEIVPEGIRTREGVTEADVIVLANGFVTNNAVGGLDVIGRYGEQIDQHWESFGGPEAYNCTIASGFPNFFVLLGPNSLTGHTSTIIAAENSINFALRIIKPVLDGKGMTVEVTREAEQQYVSQMQADMQKTVWSTGCTSWYLKDTTDGKKWNGSTYPYSQAYFWYRCLFPDFGDLEIRGPTHAGRRRRTWPKKLAVAAVVGYALSLLFGLTRNPLARNRYWQQFSVGMQLLRALLTMRLANLRRRVGMV
;
A
#
# COMPACT_ATOMS: atom_id res chain seq x y z
N MET A 1 40.76 -28.69 -10.45
CA MET A 1 39.80 -27.77 -11.12
C MET A 1 39.40 -26.68 -10.13
N LEU A 2 39.49 -25.42 -10.53
CA LEU A 2 39.13 -24.23 -9.72
C LEU A 2 37.63 -23.88 -9.82
N THR A 3 36.78 -24.78 -10.32
CA THR A 3 35.34 -24.54 -10.51
C THR A 3 34.53 -25.76 -10.06
N SER A 4 33.32 -25.54 -9.54
CA SER A 4 32.31 -26.58 -9.29
C SER A 4 31.20 -26.54 -10.35
N ARG A 5 30.18 -27.41 -10.26
CA ARG A 5 28.97 -27.34 -11.12
C ARG A 5 28.26 -25.99 -11.00
N GLU A 6 28.47 -25.31 -9.88
CA GLU A 6 27.98 -23.97 -9.54
C GLU A 6 28.98 -22.85 -9.89
N GLY A 7 30.05 -23.12 -10.62
CA GLY A 7 31.05 -22.13 -11.01
C GLY A 7 32.11 -21.82 -9.93
N PHE A 8 32.60 -20.57 -9.91
CA PHE A 8 33.58 -20.09 -8.92
C PHE A 8 32.84 -19.48 -7.71
N THR A 9 32.88 -20.18 -6.58
CA THR A 9 32.14 -19.84 -5.35
C THR A 9 33.07 -19.78 -4.14
N VAL A 10 32.60 -19.19 -3.05
CA VAL A 10 33.34 -19.13 -1.77
C VAL A 10 33.76 -20.51 -1.27
N ASP A 11 32.98 -21.55 -1.54
CA ASP A 11 33.27 -22.94 -1.16
C ASP A 11 34.51 -23.49 -1.88
N VAL A 12 34.83 -22.99 -3.09
CA VAL A 12 36.06 -23.36 -3.81
C VAL A 12 37.26 -22.81 -3.08
N ILE A 13 37.20 -21.54 -2.66
CA ILE A 13 38.27 -20.88 -1.89
C ILE A 13 38.44 -21.56 -0.53
N ALA A 14 37.33 -21.79 0.18
CA ALA A 14 37.34 -22.44 1.49
C ALA A 14 37.95 -23.86 1.40
N ARG A 15 37.57 -24.66 0.40
CA ARG A 15 38.18 -25.98 0.16
C ARG A 15 39.68 -25.88 -0.14
N TRP A 16 40.09 -24.92 -0.95
CA TRP A 16 41.50 -24.73 -1.27
C TRP A 16 42.31 -24.34 -0.02
N LEU A 17 41.80 -23.40 0.78
CA LEU A 17 42.41 -23.01 2.06
C LEU A 17 42.52 -24.20 3.01
N ARG A 18 41.47 -25.02 3.12
CA ARG A 18 41.47 -26.23 3.97
C ARG A 18 42.44 -27.30 3.52
N LYS A 19 42.66 -27.48 2.22
CA LYS A 19 43.64 -28.43 1.69
C LYS A 19 45.09 -27.92 1.77
N SER A 20 45.27 -26.60 1.88
CA SER A 20 46.57 -25.93 1.81
C SER A 20 46.97 -25.37 3.19
N VAL A 21 46.84 -24.06 3.41
CA VAL A 21 47.38 -23.34 4.59
C VAL A 21 46.68 -23.73 5.89
N LEU A 22 45.43 -24.21 5.84
CA LEU A 22 44.67 -24.66 7.03
C LEU A 22 44.62 -26.19 7.16
N ASN A 23 45.54 -26.91 6.51
CA ASN A 23 45.68 -28.36 6.67
C ASN A 23 46.58 -28.66 7.87
N PRO A 24 46.17 -29.51 8.85
CA PRO A 24 46.95 -29.73 10.07
C PRO A 24 48.27 -30.44 9.77
N TYR A 25 48.30 -31.28 8.72
CA TYR A 25 49.51 -31.98 8.28
C TYR A 25 50.54 -31.06 7.60
N LEU A 26 50.17 -29.83 7.25
CA LEU A 26 51.07 -28.84 6.64
C LEU A 26 51.37 -27.68 7.59
N SER A 27 50.33 -27.12 8.21
CA SER A 27 50.41 -25.91 9.04
C SER A 27 51.12 -26.17 10.38
N ILE A 28 50.85 -27.29 11.05
CA ILE A 28 51.45 -27.61 12.36
C ILE A 28 52.94 -27.91 12.23
N PRO A 29 53.42 -28.74 11.26
CA PRO A 29 54.86 -28.92 11.05
C PRO A 29 55.56 -27.63 10.64
N LEU A 30 54.94 -26.78 9.81
CA LEU A 30 55.51 -25.50 9.41
C LEU A 30 55.67 -24.54 10.59
N ALA A 31 54.64 -24.39 11.43
CA ALA A 31 54.70 -23.56 12.63
C ALA A 31 55.75 -24.07 13.62
N THR A 32 55.80 -25.39 13.84
CA THR A 32 56.79 -26.05 14.71
C THR A 32 58.21 -25.84 14.18
N GLY A 33 58.44 -26.03 12.88
CA GLY A 33 59.74 -25.82 12.24
C GLY A 33 60.24 -24.38 12.35
N LEU A 34 59.35 -23.41 12.12
CA LEU A 34 59.65 -21.98 12.27
C LEU A 34 59.97 -21.63 13.74
N ALA A 35 59.29 -22.24 14.70
CA ALA A 35 59.57 -22.09 16.13
C ALA A 35 60.99 -22.55 16.48
N VAL A 36 61.39 -23.72 15.99
CA VAL A 36 62.70 -24.33 16.24
C VAL A 36 63.83 -23.49 15.62
N VAL A 37 63.62 -22.98 14.41
CA VAL A 37 64.58 -22.07 13.75
C VAL A 37 64.74 -20.77 14.55
N SER A 38 63.63 -20.19 15.03
CA SER A 38 63.66 -18.97 15.85
C SER A 38 64.36 -19.17 17.19
N ALA A 39 64.09 -20.30 17.86
CA ALA A 39 64.74 -20.67 19.12
C ALA A 39 66.26 -20.84 18.94
N LYS A 40 66.70 -21.50 17.87
CA LYS A 40 68.13 -21.64 17.53
C LYS A 40 68.80 -20.30 17.21
N LYS A 41 68.13 -19.40 16.50
CA LYS A 41 68.68 -18.11 16.10
C LYS A 41 68.83 -17.11 17.25
N ASN A 42 67.94 -17.20 18.25
CA ASN A 42 67.91 -16.28 19.39
C ASN A 42 68.59 -16.82 20.66
N GLY A 43 69.17 -18.02 20.64
CA GLY A 43 69.82 -18.63 21.81
C GLY A 43 68.85 -18.86 22.99
N ALA A 44 67.54 -18.96 22.72
CA ALA A 44 66.51 -19.02 23.74
C ALA A 44 66.46 -20.42 24.39
N VAL A 45 66.52 -20.47 25.72
CA VAL A 45 66.45 -21.70 26.53
C VAL A 45 65.00 -22.03 26.96
N GLY A 46 64.03 -21.16 26.66
CA GLY A 46 62.62 -21.33 26.98
C GLY A 46 61.65 -20.69 25.97
N LEU A 47 60.39 -21.18 25.95
CA LEU A 47 59.33 -20.74 25.02
C LEU A 47 58.94 -19.25 25.17
N SER A 48 59.20 -18.63 26.34
CA SER A 48 58.88 -17.24 26.62
C SER A 48 59.80 -16.22 25.93
N ASP A 49 61.00 -16.64 25.49
CA ASP A 49 62.02 -15.74 24.96
C ASP A 49 62.01 -15.66 23.42
N ILE A 50 61.09 -16.38 22.77
CA ILE A 50 60.99 -16.44 21.31
C ILE A 50 60.16 -15.26 20.81
N ARG A 51 60.83 -14.25 20.24
CA ARG A 51 60.15 -13.16 19.53
C ARG A 51 59.72 -13.62 18.14
N PHE A 52 58.42 -13.82 17.95
CA PHE A 52 57.86 -14.19 16.66
C PHE A 52 57.72 -12.99 15.73
N ASP A 53 58.36 -13.06 14.56
CA ASP A 53 58.13 -12.13 13.45
C ASP A 53 56.72 -12.32 12.84
N THR A 54 56.33 -11.42 11.94
CA THR A 54 55.00 -11.43 11.33
C THR A 54 54.69 -12.74 10.60
N ALA A 55 55.66 -13.35 9.93
CA ALA A 55 55.48 -14.60 9.20
C ALA A 55 55.27 -15.78 10.15
N GLN A 56 56.01 -15.83 11.25
CA GLN A 56 55.87 -16.84 12.30
C GLN A 56 54.49 -16.72 12.96
N ARG A 57 54.04 -15.52 13.31
CA ARG A 57 52.70 -15.30 13.89
C ARG A 57 51.58 -15.81 12.97
N VAL A 58 51.68 -15.54 11.67
CA VAL A 58 50.71 -16.04 10.68
C VAL A 58 50.73 -17.58 10.62
N ALA A 59 51.90 -18.22 10.63
CA ALA A 59 52.01 -19.68 10.63
C ALA A 59 51.41 -20.31 11.90
N PHE A 60 51.65 -19.72 13.07
CA PHE A 60 51.05 -20.18 14.34
C PHE A 60 49.53 -20.00 14.37
N LEU A 61 49.01 -18.87 13.89
CA LEU A 61 47.57 -18.65 13.78
C LEU A 61 46.92 -19.64 12.80
N ALA A 62 47.58 -19.92 11.68
CA ALA A 62 47.13 -20.92 10.71
C ALA A 62 47.13 -22.33 11.31
N ALA A 63 48.18 -22.71 12.06
CA ALA A 63 48.27 -23.99 12.75
C ALA A 63 47.22 -24.14 13.85
N LEU A 64 47.00 -23.09 14.65
CA LEU A 64 45.96 -23.07 15.68
C LEU A 64 44.57 -23.19 15.05
N ALA A 65 44.27 -22.39 14.04
CA ALA A 65 43.01 -22.46 13.31
C ALA A 65 42.81 -23.85 12.70
N SER A 66 43.85 -24.42 12.09
CA SER A 66 43.81 -25.76 11.53
C SER A 66 43.51 -26.84 12.58
N PHE A 67 44.22 -26.81 13.72
CA PHE A 67 44.01 -27.76 14.81
C PHE A 67 42.58 -27.68 15.37
N VAL A 68 42.09 -26.47 15.63
CA VAL A 68 40.71 -26.24 16.11
C VAL A 68 39.72 -26.83 15.12
N LEU A 69 39.85 -26.47 13.84
CA LEU A 69 38.90 -26.90 12.82
C LEU A 69 38.91 -28.42 12.60
N SER A 70 40.09 -29.07 12.58
CA SER A 70 40.20 -30.53 12.44
C SER A 70 39.68 -31.28 13.66
N THR A 71 39.89 -30.74 14.86
CA THR A 71 39.33 -31.30 16.10
C THR A 71 37.80 -31.18 16.11
N THR A 72 37.26 -30.04 15.70
CA THR A 72 35.81 -29.84 15.55
C THR A 72 35.21 -30.81 14.52
N GLU A 73 35.85 -31.02 13.37
CA GLU A 73 35.40 -31.99 12.36
C GLU A 73 35.41 -33.42 12.90
N TYR A 74 36.46 -33.81 13.64
CA TYR A 74 36.54 -35.12 14.29
C TYR A 74 35.40 -35.33 15.29
N LEU A 75 35.18 -34.37 16.19
CA LEU A 75 34.12 -34.43 17.20
C LEU A 75 32.73 -34.46 16.55
N ASN A 76 32.48 -33.62 15.54
CA ASN A 76 31.21 -33.59 14.82
C ASN A 76 30.92 -34.91 14.11
N LYS A 77 31.93 -35.51 13.46
CA LYS A 77 31.80 -36.82 12.81
C LYS A 77 31.34 -37.88 13.81
N TRP A 78 32.00 -37.98 14.95
CA TRP A 78 31.67 -39.02 15.94
C TRP A 78 30.37 -38.74 16.68
N SER A 79 30.08 -37.48 16.98
CA SER A 79 28.79 -37.08 17.54
C SER A 79 27.63 -37.45 16.62
N ALA A 80 27.73 -37.15 15.32
CA ALA A 80 26.71 -37.48 14.33
C ALA A 80 26.54 -39.01 14.12
N ASN A 81 27.51 -39.81 14.55
CA ASN A 81 27.49 -41.27 14.46
C ASN A 81 27.22 -41.98 15.78
N ASN A 82 26.71 -41.27 16.79
CA ASN A 82 26.47 -41.84 18.12
C ASN A 82 27.72 -42.50 18.74
N TRP A 83 28.92 -42.08 18.33
CA TRP A 83 30.20 -42.69 18.72
C TRP A 83 30.31 -44.18 18.40
N THR A 84 29.65 -44.64 17.33
CA THR A 84 29.70 -46.03 16.88
C THR A 84 29.92 -46.14 15.37
N THR A 85 30.35 -47.30 14.91
CA THR A 85 30.44 -47.69 13.51
C THR A 85 29.68 -48.98 13.29
N ASP A 86 29.20 -49.16 12.06
CA ASP A 86 28.56 -50.40 11.67
C ASP A 86 29.24 -50.98 10.44
N HIS A 87 30.03 -52.02 10.67
CA HIS A 87 30.85 -52.69 9.67
C HIS A 87 30.07 -53.74 8.86
N THR A 88 28.81 -54.00 9.22
CA THR A 88 27.95 -54.97 8.52
C THR A 88 27.18 -54.36 7.35
N TRP A 89 27.51 -53.11 6.97
CA TRP A 89 26.84 -52.40 5.90
C TRP A 89 27.19 -53.01 4.54
N ASP A 90 26.17 -53.46 3.82
CA ASP A 90 26.31 -54.14 2.54
C ASP A 90 25.26 -53.61 1.57
N PHE A 91 25.68 -52.70 0.69
CA PHE A 91 24.80 -51.98 -0.24
C PHE A 91 24.00 -52.89 -1.18
N ASP A 92 24.43 -54.13 -1.39
CA ASP A 92 23.70 -55.10 -2.21
C ASP A 92 22.46 -55.67 -1.49
N LYS A 93 22.42 -55.55 -0.15
CA LYS A 93 21.33 -56.04 0.71
C LYS A 93 20.40 -54.94 1.21
N GLU A 94 20.75 -53.68 1.00
CA GLU A 94 19.97 -52.55 1.51
C GLU A 94 18.71 -52.32 0.66
N ILE A 95 17.58 -52.09 1.33
CA ILE A 95 16.32 -51.67 0.70
C ILE A 95 16.14 -50.18 0.96
N ILE A 96 16.22 -49.39 -0.12
CA ILE A 96 16.29 -47.93 -0.06
C ILE A 96 14.95 -47.32 -0.47
N VAL A 97 14.22 -46.73 0.48
CA VAL A 97 12.99 -45.98 0.20
C VAL A 97 13.32 -44.50 -0.04
N VAL A 98 12.90 -43.95 -1.18
CA VAL A 98 13.07 -42.54 -1.55
C VAL A 98 11.71 -41.90 -1.80
N THR A 99 11.35 -40.91 -0.99
CA THR A 99 10.13 -40.12 -1.22
C THR A 99 10.41 -38.97 -2.20
N GLY A 100 9.46 -38.67 -3.09
CA GLY A 100 9.66 -37.61 -4.09
C GLY A 100 10.70 -37.99 -5.16
N GLY A 101 10.82 -39.28 -5.49
CA GLY A 101 11.84 -39.81 -6.41
C GLY A 101 11.50 -39.71 -7.89
N SER A 102 10.29 -39.26 -8.24
CA SER A 102 9.88 -39.16 -9.65
C SER A 102 10.58 -38.03 -10.40
N SER A 103 11.16 -37.03 -9.72
CA SER A 103 11.89 -35.92 -10.34
C SER A 103 12.90 -35.26 -9.38
N GLY A 104 13.58 -34.20 -9.84
CA GLY A 104 14.40 -33.31 -9.01
C GLY A 104 15.51 -34.01 -8.21
N ILE A 105 15.61 -33.68 -6.92
CA ILE A 105 16.64 -34.20 -6.00
C ILE A 105 16.49 -35.73 -5.84
N GLY A 106 15.25 -36.22 -5.70
CA GLY A 106 15.00 -37.64 -5.50
C GLY A 106 15.46 -38.48 -6.70
N HIS A 107 15.15 -38.04 -7.92
CA HIS A 107 15.67 -38.69 -9.14
C HIS A 107 17.21 -38.68 -9.17
N SER A 108 17.83 -37.54 -8.84
CA SER A 108 19.29 -37.42 -8.82
C SER A 108 19.94 -38.36 -7.80
N ILE A 109 19.36 -38.51 -6.60
CA ILE A 109 19.81 -39.48 -5.60
C ILE A 109 19.77 -40.89 -6.18
N ILE A 110 18.64 -41.30 -6.78
CA ILE A 110 18.47 -42.62 -7.38
C ILE A 110 19.50 -42.87 -8.49
N LYS A 111 19.68 -41.90 -9.39
CA LYS A 111 20.69 -41.94 -10.45
C LYS A 111 22.10 -42.15 -9.90
N HIS A 112 22.48 -41.45 -8.83
CA HIS A 112 23.79 -41.58 -8.20
C HIS A 112 23.96 -42.89 -7.42
N ILE A 113 22.89 -43.46 -6.85
CA ILE A 113 22.92 -44.80 -6.23
C ILE A 113 23.16 -45.85 -7.31
N LEU A 114 22.36 -45.85 -8.38
CA LEU A 114 22.46 -46.83 -9.47
C LEU A 114 23.78 -46.74 -10.22
N ALA A 115 24.36 -45.54 -10.34
CA ALA A 115 25.69 -45.37 -10.92
C ALA A 115 26.81 -46.04 -10.10
N ARG A 116 26.60 -46.26 -8.79
CA ARG A 116 27.55 -46.96 -7.90
C ARG A 116 27.22 -48.43 -7.74
N ASN A 117 25.93 -48.73 -7.63
CA ASN A 117 25.41 -50.08 -7.49
C ASN A 117 24.17 -50.27 -8.38
N PRO A 118 24.35 -50.82 -9.59
CA PRO A 118 23.23 -51.10 -10.51
C PRO A 118 22.23 -52.14 -9.97
N GLN A 119 22.60 -52.94 -8.96
CA GLN A 119 21.77 -53.98 -8.35
C GLN A 119 21.02 -53.50 -7.10
N ALA A 120 21.17 -52.22 -6.71
CA ALA A 120 20.52 -51.68 -5.53
C ALA A 120 18.99 -51.82 -5.60
N THR A 121 18.37 -52.23 -4.49
CA THR A 121 16.91 -52.32 -4.36
C THR A 121 16.36 -50.96 -3.95
N ILE A 122 15.64 -50.30 -4.85
CA ILE A 122 15.14 -48.93 -4.65
C ILE A 122 13.61 -48.90 -4.71
N VAL A 123 12.99 -48.35 -3.68
CA VAL A 123 11.56 -48.11 -3.60
C VAL A 123 11.29 -46.62 -3.76
N VAL A 124 10.62 -46.24 -4.84
CA VAL A 124 10.24 -44.86 -5.13
C VAL A 124 8.80 -44.63 -4.71
N VAL A 125 8.59 -43.66 -3.81
CA VAL A 125 7.26 -43.24 -3.36
C VAL A 125 7.01 -41.81 -3.82
N ASP A 126 6.00 -41.62 -4.66
CA ASP A 126 5.67 -40.29 -5.17
C ASP A 126 4.18 -40.19 -5.55
N LEU A 127 3.64 -38.98 -5.60
CA LEU A 127 2.30 -38.72 -6.10
C LEU A 127 2.27 -38.75 -7.64
N ALA A 128 3.33 -38.24 -8.26
CA ALA A 128 3.49 -38.18 -9.71
C ALA A 128 4.15 -39.45 -10.27
N PRO A 129 3.80 -39.89 -11.50
CA PRO A 129 4.53 -40.96 -12.17
C PRO A 129 6.00 -40.57 -12.39
N LEU A 130 6.86 -41.58 -12.58
CA LEU A 130 8.29 -41.34 -12.86
C LEU A 130 8.44 -40.47 -14.12
N SER A 131 9.22 -39.39 -14.02
CA SER A 131 9.54 -38.53 -15.19
C SER A 131 10.70 -39.07 -16.04
N TRP A 132 11.19 -40.26 -15.70
CA TRP A 132 12.35 -40.91 -16.27
C TRP A 132 12.11 -42.42 -16.36
N GLU A 133 12.76 -43.08 -17.30
CA GLU A 133 12.62 -44.53 -17.49
C GLU A 133 13.71 -45.29 -16.71
N PRO A 134 13.33 -46.22 -15.82
CA PRO A 134 14.27 -47.16 -15.22
C PRO A 134 15.01 -47.97 -16.29
N GLN A 135 16.31 -48.20 -16.09
CA GLN A 135 17.07 -49.08 -16.97
C GLN A 135 16.50 -50.50 -16.89
N LYS A 136 16.36 -51.19 -18.05
CA LYS A 136 15.86 -52.58 -18.08
C LYS A 136 16.73 -53.47 -17.19
N GLY A 137 16.10 -54.14 -16.21
CA GLY A 137 16.77 -55.00 -15.25
C GLY A 137 17.15 -54.34 -13.92
N SER A 138 16.91 -53.03 -13.73
CA SER A 138 17.12 -52.38 -12.43
C SER A 138 16.04 -52.78 -11.41
N ASN A 139 16.42 -53.01 -10.16
CA ASN A 139 15.51 -53.40 -9.07
C ASN A 139 14.78 -52.19 -8.46
N ILE A 140 13.94 -51.52 -9.27
CA ILE A 140 13.22 -50.31 -8.88
C ILE A 140 11.72 -50.59 -8.77
N HIS A 141 11.15 -50.33 -7.59
CA HIS A 141 9.74 -50.48 -7.30
C HIS A 141 9.08 -49.12 -7.14
N PHE A 142 8.07 -48.79 -7.95
CA PHE A 142 7.34 -47.53 -7.85
C PHE A 142 5.99 -47.73 -7.15
N PHE A 143 5.73 -46.92 -6.13
CA PHE A 143 4.44 -46.85 -5.45
C PHE A 143 3.88 -45.43 -5.53
N LYS A 144 2.72 -45.31 -6.19
CA LYS A 144 1.97 -44.05 -6.23
C LYS A 144 1.27 -43.82 -4.89
N CYS A 145 1.63 -42.76 -4.17
CA CYS A 145 1.01 -42.44 -2.89
C CYS A 145 0.97 -40.93 -2.64
N ASP A 146 -0.18 -40.43 -2.19
CA ASP A 146 -0.28 -39.10 -1.60
C ASP A 146 0.20 -39.15 -0.14
N LEU A 147 1.36 -38.56 0.12
CA LEU A 147 1.96 -38.52 1.45
C LEU A 147 1.14 -37.72 2.47
N THR A 148 0.13 -36.96 2.04
CA THR A 148 -0.74 -36.20 2.94
C THR A 148 -1.88 -37.04 3.53
N ASP A 149 -2.14 -38.22 2.96
CA ASP A 149 -3.12 -39.18 3.49
C ASP A 149 -2.45 -40.17 4.47
N THR A 150 -2.70 -39.94 5.75
CA THR A 150 -2.13 -40.75 6.84
C THR A 150 -2.62 -42.21 6.84
N LYS A 151 -3.81 -42.50 6.30
CA LYS A 151 -4.31 -43.87 6.16
C LYS A 151 -3.60 -44.58 5.01
N ALA A 152 -3.45 -43.89 3.88
CA ALA A 152 -2.72 -44.42 2.72
C ALA A 152 -1.25 -44.72 3.06
N LEU A 153 -0.59 -43.87 3.88
CA LEU A 153 0.79 -44.10 4.32
C LEU A 153 0.98 -45.43 5.05
N LYS A 154 0.08 -45.78 5.97
CA LYS A 154 0.19 -47.05 6.72
C LYS A 154 0.02 -48.25 5.79
N THR A 155 -0.97 -48.20 4.90
CA THR A 155 -1.20 -49.25 3.90
C THR A 155 0.00 -49.40 2.96
N LEU A 156 0.57 -48.28 2.50
CA LEU A 156 1.79 -48.24 1.68
C LEU A 156 2.96 -48.92 2.40
N CYS A 157 3.22 -48.58 3.66
CA CYS A 157 4.35 -49.14 4.42
C CYS A 157 4.21 -50.66 4.63
N THR A 158 2.99 -51.15 4.81
CA THR A 158 2.72 -52.60 4.83
C THR A 158 2.98 -53.22 3.47
N LEU A 159 2.51 -52.58 2.40
CA LEU A 159 2.68 -53.07 1.02
C LEU A 159 4.16 -53.17 0.62
N ILE A 160 4.97 -52.16 0.95
CA ILE A 160 6.42 -52.17 0.71
C ILE A 160 7.07 -53.35 1.45
N ARG A 161 6.73 -53.56 2.72
CA ARG A 161 7.26 -54.67 3.52
C ARG A 161 6.90 -56.04 2.94
N THR A 162 5.68 -56.19 2.43
CA THR A 162 5.22 -57.45 1.84
C THR A 162 5.80 -57.72 0.45
N GLN A 163 5.93 -56.69 -0.40
CA GLN A 163 6.35 -56.87 -1.80
C GLN A 163 7.87 -56.80 -2.01
N VAL A 164 8.57 -56.01 -1.20
CA VAL A 164 10.00 -55.72 -1.38
C VAL A 164 10.82 -56.22 -0.18
N GLY A 165 10.31 -56.02 1.03
CA GLY A 165 10.98 -56.37 2.29
C GLY A 165 11.06 -55.18 3.25
N ASP A 166 11.68 -55.39 4.42
CA ASP A 166 11.83 -54.35 5.44
C ASP A 166 12.90 -53.32 5.03
N PRO A 167 12.54 -52.03 4.84
CA PRO A 167 13.52 -51.02 4.48
C PRO A 167 14.60 -50.81 5.55
N THR A 168 15.84 -50.70 5.09
CA THR A 168 17.02 -50.38 5.93
C THR A 168 17.50 -48.95 5.71
N VAL A 169 17.12 -48.32 4.60
CA VAL A 169 17.39 -46.90 4.31
C VAL A 169 16.09 -46.16 4.00
N LEU A 170 15.85 -45.05 4.68
CA LEU A 170 14.73 -44.14 4.41
C LEU A 170 15.26 -42.75 4.05
N ILE A 171 14.93 -42.27 2.85
CA ILE A 171 15.26 -40.93 2.37
C ILE A 171 13.98 -40.10 2.28
N ASN A 172 13.76 -39.28 3.31
CA ASN A 172 12.69 -38.30 3.40
C ASN A 172 13.05 -37.06 2.57
N ASN A 173 12.81 -37.15 1.25
CA ASN A 173 13.14 -36.12 0.28
C ASN A 173 11.92 -35.32 -0.21
N ALA A 174 10.73 -35.92 -0.25
CA ALA A 174 9.53 -35.22 -0.71
C ALA A 174 9.30 -33.91 0.07
N GLY A 175 9.01 -32.85 -0.67
CA GLY A 175 8.72 -31.56 -0.06
C GLY A 175 8.10 -30.57 -1.04
N ILE A 176 7.27 -29.69 -0.51
CA ILE A 176 6.58 -28.63 -1.24
C ILE A 176 6.71 -27.30 -0.51
N ALA A 177 6.63 -26.20 -1.24
CA ALA A 177 6.57 -24.84 -0.73
C ALA A 177 5.64 -24.03 -1.65
N ARG A 178 4.72 -23.27 -1.07
CA ARG A 178 3.71 -22.52 -1.85
C ARG A 178 4.07 -21.05 -2.09
N GLY A 179 5.00 -20.49 -1.32
CA GLY A 179 5.47 -19.11 -1.52
C GLY A 179 4.48 -18.03 -1.04
N TYR A 180 3.65 -18.34 -0.05
CA TYR A 180 2.70 -17.41 0.57
C TYR A 180 3.14 -16.99 1.98
N SER A 181 2.88 -15.74 2.36
CA SER A 181 3.00 -15.34 3.77
C SER A 181 1.96 -16.06 4.63
N VAL A 182 2.18 -16.09 5.96
CA VAL A 182 1.23 -16.70 6.92
C VAL A 182 -0.19 -16.15 6.76
N MET A 183 -0.34 -14.88 6.34
CA MET A 183 -1.64 -14.27 6.11
C MET A 183 -2.27 -14.63 4.76
N GLU A 184 -1.46 -14.97 3.75
CA GLU A 184 -1.91 -15.25 2.38
C GLU A 184 -2.16 -16.74 2.15
N GLY A 185 -1.45 -17.65 2.84
CA GLY A 185 -1.60 -19.09 2.65
C GLY A 185 -2.94 -19.59 3.20
N SER A 186 -3.67 -20.38 2.40
CA SER A 186 -4.92 -20.99 2.87
C SER A 186 -4.63 -22.02 3.97
N TYR A 187 -5.65 -22.33 4.78
CA TYR A 187 -5.54 -23.42 5.76
C TYR A 187 -5.13 -24.75 5.09
N ALA A 188 -5.67 -25.03 3.91
CA ALA A 188 -5.34 -26.23 3.14
C ALA A 188 -3.89 -26.22 2.66
N ASP A 189 -3.34 -25.07 2.23
CA ASP A 189 -1.93 -24.97 1.84
C ASP A 189 -1.00 -25.19 3.03
N VAL A 190 -1.29 -24.59 4.19
CA VAL A 190 -0.51 -24.80 5.42
C VAL A 190 -0.58 -26.26 5.85
N GLU A 191 -1.77 -26.86 5.84
CA GLU A 191 -1.96 -28.27 6.18
C GLU A 191 -1.22 -29.19 5.19
N LEU A 192 -1.28 -28.90 3.89
CA LEU A 192 -0.57 -29.65 2.85
C LEU A 192 0.94 -29.57 3.05
N THR A 193 1.50 -28.37 3.29
CA THR A 193 2.94 -28.18 3.56
C THR A 193 3.35 -28.94 4.83
N ILE A 194 2.59 -28.82 5.93
CA ILE A 194 2.88 -29.52 7.19
C ILE A 194 2.80 -31.03 7.03
N LYS A 195 1.74 -31.52 6.38
CA LYS A 195 1.53 -32.95 6.16
C LYS A 195 2.65 -33.56 5.31
N THR A 196 3.01 -32.90 4.21
CA THR A 196 4.02 -33.41 3.28
C THR A 196 5.43 -33.30 3.85
N ASN A 197 5.81 -32.14 4.38
CA ASN A 197 7.21 -31.85 4.71
C ASN A 197 7.64 -32.30 6.11
N LEU A 198 6.68 -32.52 7.02
CA LEU A 198 6.96 -32.84 8.41
C LEU A 198 6.22 -34.09 8.90
N LEU A 199 4.89 -34.14 8.76
CA LEU A 199 4.11 -35.26 9.28
C LEU A 199 4.46 -36.57 8.54
N ALA A 200 4.56 -36.55 7.21
CA ALA A 200 4.88 -37.73 6.43
C ALA A 200 6.27 -38.31 6.78
N PRO A 201 7.38 -37.53 6.84
CA PRO A 201 8.65 -38.02 7.37
C PRO A 201 8.55 -38.64 8.77
N PHE A 202 7.75 -38.03 9.65
CA PHE A 202 7.51 -38.54 11.00
C PHE A 202 6.83 -39.91 10.99
N LEU A 203 5.77 -40.06 10.19
CA LEU A 203 4.99 -41.29 10.10
C LEU A 203 5.73 -42.40 9.35
N LEU A 204 6.44 -42.09 8.25
CA LEU A 204 7.27 -43.06 7.55
C LEU A 204 8.39 -43.59 8.44
N THR A 205 9.03 -42.68 9.20
CA THR A 205 10.02 -43.08 10.21
C THR A 205 9.38 -43.97 11.26
N LYS A 206 8.20 -43.59 11.80
CA LYS A 206 7.47 -44.42 12.78
C LYS A 206 7.17 -45.83 12.26
N GLU A 207 6.87 -45.99 10.98
CA GLU A 207 6.52 -47.29 10.38
C GLU A 207 7.74 -48.19 10.10
N PHE A 208 8.86 -47.63 9.63
CA PHE A 208 10.06 -48.39 9.25
C PHE A 208 11.11 -48.51 10.36
N LEU A 209 11.17 -47.56 11.30
CA LEU A 209 12.13 -47.54 12.40
C LEU A 209 12.13 -48.81 13.29
N PRO A 210 10.98 -49.44 13.63
CA PRO A 210 10.97 -50.62 14.49
C PRO A 210 11.86 -51.76 13.98
N HIS A 211 11.89 -51.99 12.66
CA HIS A 211 12.77 -52.98 12.06
C HIS A 211 14.24 -52.59 12.24
N MET A 212 14.61 -51.36 11.85
CA MET A 212 15.98 -50.83 11.96
C MET A 212 16.51 -50.89 13.39
N VAL A 213 15.67 -50.58 14.38
CA VAL A 213 15.99 -50.68 15.81
C VAL A 213 16.20 -52.13 16.23
N ARG A 214 15.31 -53.05 15.83
CA ARG A 214 15.39 -54.48 16.18
C ARG A 214 16.70 -55.10 15.69
N VAL A 215 17.14 -54.77 14.49
CA VAL A 215 18.41 -55.29 13.93
C VAL A 215 19.61 -54.39 14.24
N ASN A 216 19.40 -53.27 14.94
CA ASN A 216 20.39 -52.23 15.20
C ASN A 216 21.21 -51.89 13.94
N HIS A 217 20.51 -51.60 12.86
CA HIS A 217 21.08 -51.37 11.53
C HIS A 217 20.10 -50.57 10.67
N GLY A 218 20.59 -49.50 10.05
CA GLY A 218 19.83 -48.70 9.10
C GLY A 218 20.35 -47.27 8.96
N HIS A 219 19.74 -46.49 8.07
CA HIS A 219 20.11 -45.09 7.84
C HIS A 219 18.88 -44.25 7.44
N ILE A 220 18.59 -43.20 8.21
CA ILE A 220 17.52 -42.24 7.89
C ILE A 220 18.11 -40.92 7.38
N VAL A 221 17.71 -40.49 6.20
CA VAL A 221 18.14 -39.25 5.57
C VAL A 221 16.97 -38.27 5.52
N ASN A 222 17.12 -37.11 6.13
CA ASN A 222 16.14 -36.03 6.07
C ASN A 222 16.65 -34.89 5.19
N VAL A 223 15.88 -34.50 4.16
CA VAL A 223 16.19 -33.36 3.30
C VAL A 223 15.59 -32.09 3.92
N GLY A 224 16.40 -31.40 4.72
CA GLY A 224 16.12 -30.11 5.32
C GLY A 224 16.33 -28.94 4.35
N SER A 225 16.54 -27.73 4.89
CA SER A 225 16.73 -26.51 4.10
C SER A 225 17.39 -25.43 4.96
N MET A 226 18.17 -24.54 4.35
CA MET A 226 18.69 -23.34 5.02
C MET A 226 17.58 -22.46 5.62
N SER A 227 16.35 -22.56 5.13
CA SER A 227 15.19 -21.87 5.71
C SER A 227 14.85 -22.30 7.14
N SER A 228 15.40 -23.42 7.64
CA SER A 228 15.26 -23.80 9.07
C SER A 228 16.08 -22.91 10.00
N VAL A 229 17.18 -22.32 9.49
CA VAL A 229 18.12 -21.48 10.24
C VAL A 229 17.93 -20.00 9.88
N VAL A 230 17.81 -19.71 8.59
CA VAL A 230 17.63 -18.36 8.03
C VAL A 230 16.31 -18.34 7.26
N PRO A 231 15.16 -18.19 7.95
CA PRO A 231 13.84 -18.28 7.32
C PRO A 231 13.60 -17.07 6.39
N PRO A 232 13.34 -17.29 5.08
CA PRO A 232 12.95 -16.24 4.16
C PRO A 232 11.50 -15.76 4.44
N VAL A 233 11.17 -14.58 3.94
CA VAL A 233 9.77 -14.11 3.92
C VAL A 233 8.91 -14.97 2.98
N ARG A 234 7.59 -15.02 3.23
CA ARG A 234 6.60 -15.73 2.38
C ARG A 234 6.76 -17.25 2.25
N ILE A 235 7.52 -17.91 3.12
CA ILE A 235 7.57 -19.38 3.20
C ILE A 235 7.62 -19.82 4.67
N ALA A 236 6.81 -19.19 5.52
CA ALA A 236 6.85 -19.40 6.96
C ALA A 236 6.39 -20.80 7.38
N ASP A 237 5.37 -21.34 6.74
CA ASP A 237 4.91 -22.72 6.86
C ASP A 237 6.02 -23.70 6.47
N TYR A 238 6.63 -23.52 5.29
CA TYR A 238 7.76 -24.32 4.83
C TYR A 238 8.94 -24.24 5.81
N SER A 239 9.34 -23.04 6.22
CA SER A 239 10.45 -22.82 7.16
C SER A 239 10.17 -23.49 8.51
N ALA A 240 8.93 -23.40 9.01
CA ALA A 240 8.49 -24.08 10.22
C ALA A 240 8.57 -25.61 10.07
N THR A 241 8.14 -26.17 8.93
CA THR A 241 8.26 -27.61 8.68
C THR A 241 9.70 -28.10 8.61
N LYS A 242 10.60 -27.33 7.97
CA LYS A 242 12.03 -27.68 7.86
C LYS A 242 12.77 -27.52 9.19
N ALA A 243 12.39 -26.55 10.01
CA ALA A 243 12.85 -26.43 11.40
C ALA A 243 12.33 -27.59 12.26
N GLY A 244 11.05 -27.96 12.14
CA GLY A 244 10.47 -29.12 12.80
C GLY A 244 11.16 -30.43 12.39
N LEU A 245 11.50 -30.59 11.12
CA LEU A 245 12.23 -31.76 10.62
C LEU A 245 13.66 -31.84 11.17
N THR A 246 14.31 -30.69 11.35
CA THR A 246 15.64 -30.60 12.00
C THR A 246 15.54 -31.03 13.47
N ALA A 247 14.55 -30.51 14.21
CA ALA A 247 14.31 -30.89 15.61
C ALA A 247 13.95 -32.38 15.76
N MET A 248 13.12 -32.92 14.86
CA MET A 248 12.80 -34.34 14.81
C MET A 248 14.06 -35.20 14.62
N HIS A 249 14.94 -34.81 13.70
CA HIS A 249 16.19 -35.52 13.43
C HIS A 249 17.10 -35.59 14.67
N GLU A 250 17.28 -34.45 15.36
CA GLU A 250 18.09 -34.35 16.57
C GLU A 250 17.50 -35.17 17.72
N SER A 251 16.17 -35.07 17.95
CA SER A 251 15.47 -35.86 18.98
C SER A 251 15.62 -37.36 18.72
N LEU A 252 15.35 -37.79 17.48
CA LEU A 252 15.43 -39.20 17.10
C LEU A 252 16.85 -39.76 17.30
N GLN A 253 17.88 -38.94 17.10
CA GLN A 253 19.27 -39.40 17.28
C GLN A 253 19.55 -39.75 18.74
N LEU A 254 19.04 -38.93 19.65
CA LEU A 254 19.12 -39.19 21.09
C LEU A 254 18.26 -40.39 21.49
N GLU A 255 17.05 -40.52 20.93
CA GLU A 255 16.17 -41.68 21.18
C GLU A 255 16.84 -42.99 20.76
N LEU A 256 17.44 -43.03 19.57
CA LEU A 256 18.17 -44.19 19.06
C LEU A 256 19.29 -44.63 19.99
N LYS A 257 20.09 -43.67 20.49
CA LYS A 257 21.22 -43.95 21.38
C LYS A 257 20.79 -44.33 22.80
N TYR A 258 19.91 -43.53 23.39
CA TYR A 258 19.64 -43.59 24.84
C TYR A 258 18.41 -44.42 25.18
N ILE A 259 17.37 -44.41 24.35
CA ILE A 259 16.10 -45.13 24.60
C ILE A 259 16.12 -46.49 23.92
N HIS A 260 16.28 -46.53 22.60
CA HIS A 260 16.18 -47.75 21.80
C HIS A 260 17.44 -48.62 21.82
N LYS A 261 18.56 -48.10 22.36
CA LYS A 261 19.87 -48.78 22.39
C LYS A 261 20.31 -49.29 21.01
N ALA A 262 19.95 -48.57 19.97
CA ALA A 262 20.25 -48.88 18.58
C ALA A 262 21.16 -47.81 17.95
N PRO A 263 22.39 -47.59 18.48
CA PRO A 263 23.25 -46.49 18.05
C PRO A 263 23.75 -46.61 16.61
N LYS A 264 23.67 -47.80 15.99
CA LYS A 264 24.09 -48.06 14.61
C LYS A 264 23.05 -47.66 13.57
N VAL A 265 21.82 -47.33 13.99
CA VAL A 265 20.86 -46.68 13.10
C VAL A 265 21.32 -45.24 12.91
N ARG A 266 21.89 -44.96 11.74
CA ARG A 266 22.52 -43.67 11.42
C ARG A 266 21.49 -42.67 10.96
N GLN A 267 21.83 -41.40 11.08
CA GLN A 267 21.03 -40.35 10.48
C GLN A 267 21.88 -39.35 9.69
N THR A 268 21.32 -38.81 8.61
CA THR A 268 21.91 -37.71 7.86
C THR A 268 20.89 -36.60 7.63
N LEU A 269 21.29 -35.36 7.90
CA LEU A 269 20.47 -34.18 7.67
C LEU A 269 21.11 -33.34 6.56
N GLY A 270 20.37 -33.11 5.48
CA GLY A 270 20.77 -32.18 4.43
C GLY A 270 20.23 -30.78 4.70
N ILE A 271 21.08 -29.79 4.92
CA ILE A 271 20.69 -28.38 5.03
C ILE A 271 21.19 -27.66 3.77
N PHE A 272 20.27 -27.46 2.83
CA PHE A 272 20.59 -26.96 1.50
C PHE A 272 20.01 -25.56 1.24
N GLY A 273 20.78 -24.74 0.51
CA GLY A 273 20.33 -23.48 -0.06
C GLY A 273 19.34 -23.67 -1.22
N PHE A 274 19.19 -22.67 -2.09
CA PHE A 274 18.31 -22.80 -3.25
C PHE A 274 18.87 -23.82 -4.26
N ILE A 275 18.00 -24.70 -4.76
CA ILE A 275 18.35 -25.79 -5.68
C ILE A 275 17.50 -25.65 -6.94
N ARG A 276 18.11 -25.81 -8.12
CA ARG A 276 17.40 -25.86 -9.41
C ARG A 276 16.47 -27.06 -9.46
N THR A 277 15.19 -26.85 -9.18
CA THR A 277 14.14 -27.88 -9.15
C THR A 277 12.84 -27.27 -9.64
N PRO A 278 11.79 -28.06 -9.98
CA PRO A 278 10.47 -27.52 -10.29
C PRO A 278 9.89 -26.62 -9.18
N LEU A 279 10.34 -26.81 -7.92
CA LEU A 279 10.00 -25.97 -6.79
C LEU A 279 10.55 -24.54 -6.89
N VAL A 280 11.63 -24.33 -7.65
CA VAL A 280 12.29 -23.03 -7.86
C VAL A 280 12.53 -22.86 -9.38
N PRO A 281 11.51 -22.48 -10.15
CA PRO A 281 11.58 -22.46 -11.62
C PRO A 281 12.35 -21.26 -12.20
N PHE A 282 12.75 -20.30 -11.38
CA PHE A 282 13.47 -19.08 -11.78
C PHE A 282 14.63 -18.76 -10.81
N ASP A 283 15.62 -17.98 -11.27
CA ASP A 283 16.74 -17.53 -10.43
C ASP A 283 16.24 -16.48 -9.41
N PRO A 284 16.41 -16.70 -8.10
CA PRO A 284 15.97 -15.76 -7.06
C PRO A 284 16.82 -14.48 -6.93
N GLY A 285 17.84 -14.26 -7.78
CA GLY A 285 18.61 -13.00 -7.83
C GLY A 285 19.62 -12.85 -6.68
N GLN A 286 20.07 -13.98 -6.12
CA GLN A 286 20.98 -14.04 -4.98
C GLN A 286 22.45 -13.87 -5.39
N PRO A 287 23.35 -13.41 -4.49
CA PRO A 287 24.77 -13.26 -4.79
C PRO A 287 25.43 -14.60 -5.10
N HIS A 288 25.66 -14.88 -6.39
CA HIS A 288 26.12 -16.18 -6.89
C HIS A 288 27.41 -16.69 -6.21
N PHE A 289 28.33 -15.79 -5.84
CA PHE A 289 29.59 -16.16 -5.20
C PHE A 289 29.42 -16.76 -3.78
N MET A 290 28.48 -16.23 -2.98
CA MET A 290 28.24 -16.65 -1.59
C MET A 290 27.07 -17.63 -1.44
N MET A 291 26.03 -17.46 -2.27
CA MET A 291 24.80 -18.23 -2.25
C MET A 291 24.48 -18.72 -3.67
N PRO A 292 25.29 -19.64 -4.23
CA PRO A 292 25.03 -20.19 -5.56
C PRO A 292 23.69 -20.94 -5.60
N LEU A 293 23.02 -20.87 -6.75
CA LEU A 293 21.87 -21.72 -7.06
C LEU A 293 22.38 -23.14 -7.37
N LEU A 294 22.18 -24.07 -6.44
CA LEU A 294 22.77 -25.41 -6.46
C LEU A 294 22.21 -26.28 -7.59
N HIS A 295 23.09 -27.06 -8.22
CA HIS A 295 22.66 -28.08 -9.17
C HIS A 295 22.11 -29.31 -8.42
N VAL A 296 21.03 -29.91 -8.93
CA VAL A 296 20.38 -31.09 -8.33
C VAL A 296 21.38 -32.24 -8.11
N ASP A 297 22.24 -32.51 -9.10
CA ASP A 297 23.30 -33.52 -8.99
C ASP A 297 24.34 -33.24 -7.91
N SER A 298 24.64 -31.98 -7.59
CA SER A 298 25.55 -31.69 -6.48
C SER A 298 24.96 -32.08 -5.12
N VAL A 299 23.64 -31.89 -4.96
CA VAL A 299 22.91 -32.27 -3.75
C VAL A 299 22.73 -33.79 -3.69
N GLY A 300 22.28 -34.40 -4.78
CA GLY A 300 22.13 -35.86 -4.88
C GLY A 300 23.44 -36.60 -4.62
N GLU A 301 24.52 -36.19 -5.26
CA GLU A 301 25.86 -36.76 -5.05
C GLU A 301 26.35 -36.60 -3.60
N ALA A 302 26.11 -35.45 -2.96
CA ALA A 302 26.51 -35.24 -1.56
C ALA A 302 25.75 -36.15 -0.58
N ILE A 303 24.45 -36.37 -0.80
CA ILE A 303 23.63 -37.29 -0.02
C ILE A 303 24.11 -38.73 -0.22
N VAL A 304 24.30 -39.16 -1.47
CA VAL A 304 24.78 -40.52 -1.77
C VAL A 304 26.19 -40.75 -1.23
N ASN A 305 27.08 -39.76 -1.33
CA ASN A 305 28.39 -39.81 -0.68
C ASN A 305 28.30 -40.00 0.84
N SER A 306 27.27 -39.43 1.47
CA SER A 306 27.03 -39.58 2.91
C SER A 306 26.63 -41.01 3.24
N LEU A 307 25.66 -41.53 2.49
CA LEU A 307 25.15 -42.88 2.64
C LEU A 307 26.30 -43.89 2.48
N TYR A 308 27.05 -43.80 1.38
CA TYR A 308 28.18 -44.70 1.07
C TYR A 308 29.39 -44.53 1.98
N SER A 309 29.52 -43.43 2.72
CA SER A 309 30.58 -43.31 3.72
C SER A 309 30.36 -44.24 4.92
N GLY A 310 29.14 -44.76 5.10
CA GLY A 310 28.76 -45.52 6.30
C GLY A 310 28.68 -44.65 7.55
N PHE A 311 28.70 -43.32 7.41
CA PHE A 311 28.64 -42.37 8.52
C PHE A 311 27.43 -41.42 8.38
N GLY A 312 26.72 -41.21 9.48
CA GLY A 312 25.81 -40.09 9.68
C GLY A 312 26.55 -38.76 9.76
N ARG A 313 25.93 -37.69 9.24
CA ARG A 313 26.45 -36.31 9.25
C ARG A 313 25.37 -35.29 8.90
N THR A 314 25.62 -34.03 9.21
CA THR A 314 24.88 -32.90 8.63
C THR A 314 25.62 -32.37 7.41
N ILE A 315 24.94 -32.30 6.27
CA ILE A 315 25.49 -31.81 5.01
C ILE A 315 25.02 -30.37 4.83
N TYR A 316 25.97 -29.43 4.70
CA TYR A 316 25.67 -28.04 4.34
C TYR A 316 26.08 -27.80 2.88
N LEU A 317 25.15 -27.31 2.05
CA LEU A 317 25.46 -26.79 0.72
C LEU A 317 24.70 -25.47 0.49
N PRO A 318 25.38 -24.37 0.09
CA PRO A 318 26.84 -24.21 0.05
C PRO A 318 27.46 -24.35 1.45
N GLY A 319 28.69 -24.87 1.50
CA GLY A 319 29.39 -25.25 2.73
C GLY A 319 29.64 -24.08 3.68
N ILE A 320 29.82 -22.85 3.17
CA ILE A 320 29.94 -21.63 3.99
C ILE A 320 28.78 -21.46 4.99
N MET A 321 27.61 -22.02 4.69
CA MET A 321 26.45 -21.92 5.56
C MET A 321 26.59 -22.66 6.88
N SER A 322 27.49 -23.65 6.99
CA SER A 322 27.77 -24.27 8.29
C SER A 322 28.27 -23.25 9.31
N SER A 323 29.11 -22.30 8.85
CA SER A 323 29.64 -21.22 9.69
C SER A 323 28.57 -20.20 10.03
N VAL A 324 27.68 -19.88 9.10
CA VAL A 324 26.53 -18.98 9.34
C VAL A 324 25.60 -19.57 10.40
N THR A 325 25.27 -20.86 10.31
CA THR A 325 24.45 -21.55 11.30
C THR A 325 25.08 -21.51 12.69
N ALA A 326 26.38 -21.77 12.81
CA ALA A 326 27.10 -21.69 14.08
C ALA A 326 27.09 -20.26 14.65
N LEU A 327 27.28 -19.25 13.80
CA LEU A 327 27.25 -17.84 14.22
C LEU A 327 25.87 -17.40 14.71
N CYS A 328 24.80 -17.81 14.00
CA CYS A 328 23.42 -17.50 14.36
C CYS A 328 22.99 -18.15 15.70
N GLN A 329 23.62 -19.25 16.11
CA GLN A 329 23.39 -19.90 17.40
C GLN A 329 24.10 -19.18 18.56
N TYR A 330 25.31 -18.65 18.34
CA TYR A 330 26.14 -18.06 19.41
C TYR A 330 25.91 -16.56 19.67
N ILE A 331 25.54 -15.78 18.66
CA ILE A 331 25.51 -14.31 18.76
C ILE A 331 24.10 -13.77 19.12
N GLY A 332 23.14 -14.64 19.41
CA GLY A 332 21.72 -14.28 19.30
C GLY A 332 21.38 -13.97 17.84
N ARG A 333 20.10 -13.80 17.51
CA ARG A 333 19.66 -13.51 16.13
C ARG A 333 20.18 -12.14 15.68
N PHE A 334 21.45 -12.07 15.29
CA PHE A 334 22.06 -10.91 14.66
C PHE A 334 21.22 -10.57 13.44
N ASP A 335 20.81 -9.30 13.35
CA ASP A 335 19.77 -8.82 12.45
C ASP A 335 20.26 -8.81 10.99
N MET A 336 20.34 -9.99 10.37
CA MET A 336 20.62 -10.16 8.93
C MET A 336 19.43 -9.72 8.05
N ARG A 337 18.36 -9.15 8.61
CA ARG A 337 17.20 -8.60 7.85
C ARG A 337 17.58 -7.44 6.93
N LYS A 338 18.79 -6.90 7.04
CA LYS A 338 19.26 -5.77 6.21
C LYS A 338 19.82 -6.15 4.83
N MET A 339 20.00 -7.44 4.49
CA MET A 339 20.65 -7.84 3.22
C MET A 339 19.74 -8.45 2.15
N SER A 340 18.43 -8.52 2.36
CA SER A 340 17.46 -8.98 1.34
C SER A 340 16.37 -7.94 1.11
N LYS A 341 16.74 -6.76 0.61
CA LYS A 341 15.78 -5.85 -0.06
C LYS A 341 15.80 -6.14 -1.56
N THR A 342 15.14 -7.22 -1.96
CA THR A 342 14.57 -7.36 -3.30
C THR A 342 13.05 -7.22 -3.18
N SER A 343 12.47 -6.47 -4.11
CA SER A 343 11.36 -5.55 -3.91
C SER A 343 9.96 -6.12 -4.21
N ASP A 344 9.64 -7.33 -3.76
CA ASP A 344 8.35 -7.98 -4.12
C ASP A 344 7.34 -8.16 -2.97
N THR A 345 7.73 -7.90 -1.72
CA THR A 345 6.74 -7.89 -0.63
C THR A 345 6.10 -6.51 -0.56
N PRO A 346 4.78 -6.38 -0.81
CA PRO A 346 4.10 -5.09 -0.68
C PRO A 346 4.23 -4.59 0.76
N THR A 347 4.49 -3.31 0.93
CA THR A 347 4.32 -2.67 2.25
C THR A 347 2.83 -2.60 2.59
N TYR A 348 2.44 -2.49 3.87
CA TYR A 348 1.03 -2.46 4.27
C TYR A 348 0.72 -1.31 5.23
N SER A 349 -0.45 -0.70 5.08
CA SER A 349 -1.11 0.11 6.11
C SER A 349 -2.62 -0.15 6.12
N GLN A 350 -3.28 0.02 7.26
CA GLN A 350 -4.73 -0.16 7.33
C GLN A 350 -5.49 0.77 6.37
N PHE A 351 -5.05 2.03 6.29
CA PHE A 351 -5.59 3.04 5.39
C PHE A 351 -4.52 3.46 4.37
N ALA A 352 -4.91 3.63 3.11
CA ALA A 352 -4.10 4.33 2.12
C ALA A 352 -4.93 5.41 1.42
N CYS A 353 -4.27 6.51 1.05
CA CYS A 353 -4.90 7.61 0.35
C CYS A 353 -4.02 8.09 -0.80
N VAL A 354 -4.61 8.25 -1.99
CA VAL A 354 -3.94 8.79 -3.17
C VAL A 354 -4.22 10.28 -3.26
N GLY A 355 -3.18 11.10 -3.19
CA GLY A 355 -3.23 12.57 -3.12
C GLY A 355 -2.99 13.12 -1.71
N THR A 356 -2.53 14.37 -1.64
CA THR A 356 -2.22 15.09 -0.38
C THR A 356 -2.81 16.50 -0.32
N GLY A 357 -3.95 16.72 -1.00
CA GLY A 357 -4.72 17.96 -0.90
C GLY A 357 -5.63 18.04 0.35
N PHE A 358 -6.54 19.02 0.36
CA PHE A 358 -7.53 19.24 1.43
C PHE A 358 -8.27 17.96 1.86
N SER A 359 -8.78 17.17 0.91
CA SER A 359 -9.51 15.93 1.20
C SER A 359 -8.66 14.90 1.97
N ALA A 360 -7.39 14.72 1.57
CA ALA A 360 -6.49 13.77 2.19
C ALA A 360 -6.04 14.21 3.60
N ILE A 361 -5.68 15.50 3.74
CA ILE A 361 -5.30 16.07 5.04
C ILE A 361 -6.49 16.03 6.01
N GLY A 362 -7.70 16.37 5.53
CA GLY A 362 -8.93 16.24 6.29
C GLY A 362 -9.21 14.81 6.75
N LEU A 363 -9.00 13.82 5.88
CA LEU A 363 -9.14 12.39 6.21
C LEU A 363 -8.17 11.99 7.32
N GLY A 364 -6.87 12.28 7.15
CA GLY A 364 -5.84 11.94 8.13
C GLY A 364 -6.07 12.58 9.49
N ALA A 365 -6.40 13.87 9.50
CA ALA A 365 -6.72 14.61 10.72
C ALA A 365 -7.97 14.03 11.41
N THR A 366 -9.02 13.71 10.66
CA THR A 366 -10.27 13.16 11.21
C THR A 366 -10.08 11.76 11.77
N LEU A 367 -9.33 10.88 11.08
CA LEU A 367 -8.95 9.55 11.59
C LEU A 367 -8.24 9.64 12.94
N LYS A 368 -7.27 10.55 13.06
CA LYS A 368 -6.54 10.80 14.31
C LYS A 368 -7.47 11.33 15.40
N ARG A 369 -8.34 12.29 15.10
CA ARG A 369 -9.26 12.92 16.06
C ARG A 369 -10.36 11.98 16.55
N TRP A 370 -10.96 11.19 15.67
CA TRP A 370 -12.13 10.37 16.00
C TRP A 370 -11.77 9.01 16.55
N TYR A 371 -10.71 8.39 16.03
CA TYR A 371 -10.36 7.02 16.36
C TYR A 371 -8.97 6.86 16.99
N GLY A 372 -8.16 7.92 17.02
CA GLY A 372 -6.75 7.81 17.43
C GLY A 372 -5.92 6.97 16.47
N ILE A 373 -6.41 6.73 15.24
CA ILE A 373 -5.75 5.88 14.26
C ILE A 373 -4.73 6.72 13.49
N GLY A 374 -3.47 6.28 13.57
CA GLY A 374 -2.36 6.86 12.82
C GLY A 374 -1.88 6.02 11.64
N ASP A 375 -2.41 4.82 11.45
CA ASP A 375 -1.98 3.86 10.41
C ASP A 375 -2.60 4.18 9.05
N ILE A 376 -2.14 5.29 8.47
CA ILE A 376 -2.48 5.74 7.13
C ILE A 376 -1.20 6.07 6.36
N LYS A 377 -1.17 5.73 5.06
CA LYS A 377 -0.14 6.20 4.12
C LYS A 377 -0.76 7.03 3.01
N PHE A 378 -0.07 8.10 2.63
CA PHE A 378 -0.46 8.95 1.51
C PHE A 378 0.56 8.83 0.39
N PHE A 379 0.08 8.86 -0.85
CA PHE A 379 0.91 8.78 -2.05
C PHE A 379 0.64 10.00 -2.92
N GLU A 380 1.68 10.79 -3.19
CA GLU A 380 1.63 12.06 -3.89
C GLU A 380 2.64 12.06 -5.04
N ARG A 381 2.15 12.44 -6.22
CA ARG A 381 2.97 12.50 -7.44
C ARG A 381 3.89 13.71 -7.45
N HIS A 382 3.47 14.77 -6.79
CA HIS A 382 4.26 15.99 -6.64
C HIS A 382 5.31 15.86 -5.54
N SER A 383 6.23 16.84 -5.50
CA SER A 383 7.33 16.89 -4.54
C SER A 383 6.91 17.36 -3.14
N ASP A 384 5.70 17.92 -3.01
CA ASP A 384 5.18 18.43 -1.74
C ASP A 384 3.65 18.31 -1.68
N LEU A 385 3.08 18.54 -0.50
CA LEU A 385 1.64 18.50 -0.25
C LEU A 385 0.91 19.73 -0.77
N GLY A 386 -0.41 19.66 -0.87
CA GLY A 386 -1.26 20.83 -1.13
C GLY A 386 -2.25 20.68 -2.29
N GLY A 387 -2.04 19.70 -3.17
CA GLY A 387 -2.91 19.43 -4.32
C GLY A 387 -3.08 20.65 -5.22
N THR A 388 -4.31 21.14 -5.40
CA THR A 388 -4.62 22.34 -6.21
C THR A 388 -3.75 23.54 -5.85
N TRP A 389 -3.48 23.75 -4.56
CA TRP A 389 -2.71 24.89 -4.08
C TRP A 389 -1.20 24.67 -4.23
N PHE A 390 -0.73 23.45 -4.41
CA PHE A 390 0.66 23.19 -4.78
C PHE A 390 0.89 23.43 -6.28
N ILE A 391 -0.01 22.93 -7.14
CA ILE A 391 0.22 22.93 -8.60
C ILE A 391 -0.06 24.29 -9.25
N ASN A 392 -0.99 25.08 -8.72
CA ASN A 392 -1.36 26.37 -9.32
C ASN A 392 -0.57 27.51 -8.67
N GLN A 393 0.61 27.82 -9.22
CA GLN A 393 1.50 28.88 -8.70
C GLN A 393 1.55 30.11 -9.62
N TYR A 394 0.55 30.28 -10.49
CA TYR A 394 0.49 31.43 -11.40
C TYR A 394 0.23 32.74 -10.64
N PRO A 395 0.70 33.90 -11.15
CA PRO A 395 0.46 35.20 -10.55
C PRO A 395 -1.03 35.51 -10.39
N GLY A 396 -1.44 35.96 -9.20
CA GLY A 396 -2.83 36.28 -8.89
C GLY A 396 -3.69 35.08 -8.47
N CYS A 397 -3.12 33.88 -8.35
CA CYS A 397 -3.86 32.69 -7.91
C CYS A 397 -4.42 32.88 -6.49
N ALA A 398 -5.74 32.83 -6.37
CA ALA A 398 -6.47 32.98 -5.11
C ALA A 398 -7.77 32.16 -5.12
N CYS A 399 -8.31 31.89 -3.93
CA CYS A 399 -9.60 31.22 -3.80
C CYS A 399 -10.76 32.14 -4.19
N ASP A 400 -11.85 31.57 -4.67
CA ASP A 400 -13.10 32.28 -4.99
C ASP A 400 -14.20 32.05 -3.94
N VAL A 401 -13.85 31.40 -2.82
CA VAL A 401 -14.72 31.14 -1.67
C VAL A 401 -14.12 31.82 -0.43
N PRO A 402 -14.94 32.50 0.40
CA PRO A 402 -14.44 33.12 1.62
C PRO A 402 -13.71 32.14 2.53
N SER A 403 -12.57 32.56 3.07
CA SER A 403 -11.67 31.77 3.92
C SER A 403 -12.37 31.12 5.11
N ALA A 404 -13.40 31.78 5.65
CA ALA A 404 -14.23 31.23 6.72
C ALA A 404 -14.92 29.89 6.36
N LEU A 405 -15.19 29.62 5.08
CA LEU A 405 -15.69 28.34 4.57
C LEU A 405 -14.64 27.53 3.79
N TYR A 406 -13.57 28.18 3.34
CA TYR A 406 -12.45 27.54 2.66
C TYR A 406 -11.30 27.18 3.63
N SER A 407 -11.68 26.67 4.79
CA SER A 407 -10.81 26.09 5.81
C SER A 407 -11.55 24.90 6.45
N PHE A 408 -10.80 24.00 7.09
CA PHE A 408 -11.40 22.91 7.85
C PHE A 408 -12.25 23.46 8.99
N SER A 409 -13.43 22.88 9.20
CA SER A 409 -14.36 23.27 10.28
C SER A 409 -13.77 23.08 11.68
N PHE A 410 -12.75 22.22 11.80
CA PHE A 410 -12.06 21.90 13.03
C PHE A 410 -10.69 22.59 13.18
N GLU A 411 -10.24 23.31 12.16
CA GLU A 411 -9.02 24.13 12.16
C GLU A 411 -9.32 25.47 11.49
N SER A 412 -10.22 26.26 12.09
CA SER A 412 -10.44 27.63 11.65
C SER A 412 -9.18 28.47 11.91
N ASN A 413 -8.88 29.40 11.00
CA ASN A 413 -7.74 30.29 11.10
C ASN A 413 -8.26 31.74 11.25
N PRO A 414 -7.99 32.43 12.38
CA PRO A 414 -8.40 33.83 12.57
C PRO A 414 -7.48 34.83 11.86
N ASP A 415 -6.33 34.37 11.35
CA ASP A 415 -5.25 35.23 10.88
C ASP A 415 -5.24 35.43 9.36
N TRP A 416 -6.26 34.94 8.65
CA TRP A 416 -6.39 35.11 7.21
C TRP A 416 -6.17 36.56 6.80
N SER A 417 -5.26 36.80 5.85
CA SER A 417 -4.91 38.14 5.38
C SER A 417 -6.10 38.84 4.71
N ARG A 418 -6.92 38.07 3.99
CA ARG A 418 -8.05 38.55 3.19
C ARG A 418 -9.26 37.63 3.29
N VAL A 419 -10.41 38.12 2.83
CA VAL A 419 -11.64 37.30 2.72
C VAL A 419 -11.43 36.18 1.71
N LEU A 420 -10.82 36.46 0.56
CA LEU A 420 -10.41 35.47 -0.44
C LEU A 420 -8.88 35.28 -0.37
N PRO A 421 -8.39 34.23 0.31
CA PRO A 421 -6.96 34.11 0.58
C PRO A 421 -6.17 33.75 -0.68
N PRO A 422 -4.94 34.29 -0.84
CA PRO A 422 -4.04 33.93 -1.93
C PRO A 422 -3.55 32.49 -1.78
N GLN A 423 -3.09 31.91 -2.89
CA GLN A 423 -2.65 30.51 -2.94
C GLN A 423 -1.55 30.19 -1.91
N GLN A 424 -0.54 31.05 -1.75
CA GLN A 424 0.57 30.79 -0.83
C GLN A 424 0.09 30.65 0.62
N GLU A 425 -0.88 31.48 1.04
CA GLU A 425 -1.44 31.42 2.40
C GLU A 425 -2.25 30.15 2.62
N LEU A 426 -3.01 29.70 1.61
CA LEU A 426 -3.73 28.42 1.65
C LEU A 426 -2.79 27.22 1.69
N TRP A 427 -1.70 27.28 0.93
CA TRP A 427 -0.70 26.23 0.91
C TRP A 427 0.01 26.12 2.27
N GLN A 428 0.38 27.25 2.88
CA GLN A 428 0.95 27.28 4.23
C GLN A 428 -0.04 26.72 5.27
N TYR A 429 -1.31 27.13 5.21
CA TYR A 429 -2.35 26.60 6.09
C TYR A 429 -2.46 25.07 6.02
N LEU A 430 -2.37 24.48 4.82
CA LEU A 430 -2.38 23.02 4.66
C LEU A 430 -1.14 22.36 5.28
N HIS A 431 0.03 22.97 5.14
CA HIS A 431 1.27 22.52 5.80
C HIS A 431 1.11 22.51 7.32
N ASP A 432 0.62 23.61 7.90
CA ASP A 432 0.44 23.75 9.34
C ASP A 432 -0.53 22.70 9.90
N VAL A 433 -1.64 22.46 9.21
CA VAL A 433 -2.61 21.42 9.60
C VAL A 433 -1.98 20.03 9.45
N ALA A 434 -1.31 19.72 8.35
CA ALA A 434 -0.67 18.42 8.14
C ALA A 434 0.41 18.14 9.21
N GLN A 435 1.18 19.15 9.59
CA GLN A 435 2.18 19.07 10.66
C GLN A 435 1.52 18.85 12.03
N LYS A 436 0.48 19.63 12.37
CA LYS A 436 -0.27 19.51 13.64
C LYS A 436 -0.80 18.09 13.87
N TYR A 437 -1.25 17.43 12.80
CA TYR A 437 -1.77 16.07 12.86
C TYR A 437 -0.71 14.99 12.59
N SER A 438 0.56 15.34 12.42
CA SER A 438 1.67 14.40 12.16
C SER A 438 1.36 13.51 10.95
N LEU A 439 1.06 14.16 9.83
CA LEU A 439 0.70 13.51 8.57
C LEU A 439 1.86 13.52 7.58
N ILE A 440 2.75 14.53 7.63
CA ILE A 440 3.84 14.72 6.67
C ILE A 440 4.76 13.48 6.62
N GLU A 441 5.11 12.90 7.77
CA GLU A 441 5.96 11.70 7.83
C GLU A 441 5.28 10.43 7.27
N LYS A 442 3.98 10.51 6.99
CA LYS A 442 3.16 9.44 6.41
C LYS A 442 2.95 9.61 4.91
N MET A 443 3.33 10.75 4.35
CA MET A 443 3.26 11.05 2.93
C MET A 443 4.49 10.51 2.20
N ARG A 444 4.25 9.99 0.99
CA ARG A 444 5.29 9.61 0.03
C ARG A 444 5.12 10.52 -1.18
N PHE A 445 6.08 11.42 -1.36
CA PHE A 445 6.13 12.36 -2.49
C PHE A 445 6.91 11.76 -3.67
N GLY A 446 6.74 12.34 -4.86
CA GLY A 446 7.44 11.92 -6.08
C GLY A 446 7.07 10.51 -6.56
N VAL A 447 5.88 10.02 -6.21
CA VAL A 447 5.39 8.67 -6.58
C VAL A 447 4.02 8.73 -7.25
N ASN A 448 3.86 7.99 -8.34
CA ASN A 448 2.59 7.85 -9.04
C ASN A 448 1.97 6.49 -8.70
N VAL A 449 0.74 6.49 -8.17
CA VAL A 449 -0.05 5.27 -8.06
C VAL A 449 -0.66 5.00 -9.43
N GLU A 450 -0.29 3.89 -10.05
CA GLU A 450 -0.71 3.57 -11.42
C GLU A 450 -1.97 2.71 -11.44
N GLN A 451 -2.03 1.72 -10.55
CA GLN A 451 -3.12 0.75 -10.51
C GLN A 451 -3.44 0.34 -9.08
N CYS A 452 -4.72 0.10 -8.81
CA CYS A 452 -5.26 -0.39 -7.54
C CYS A 452 -6.20 -1.57 -7.83
N VAL A 453 -5.86 -2.77 -7.35
CA VAL A 453 -6.64 -4.00 -7.59
C VAL A 453 -7.21 -4.54 -6.29
N TRP A 454 -8.51 -4.82 -6.28
CA TRP A 454 -9.16 -5.47 -5.16
C TRP A 454 -8.82 -6.96 -5.09
N SER A 455 -8.43 -7.44 -3.92
CA SER A 455 -8.23 -8.86 -3.63
C SER A 455 -9.39 -9.40 -2.80
N GLU A 456 -10.22 -10.23 -3.42
CA GLU A 456 -11.35 -10.87 -2.74
C GLU A 456 -10.90 -11.82 -1.64
N GLU A 457 -9.78 -12.52 -1.84
CA GLU A 457 -9.18 -13.42 -0.87
C GLU A 457 -8.69 -12.67 0.37
N ARG A 458 -7.98 -11.55 0.17
CA ARG A 458 -7.33 -10.81 1.26
C ARG A 458 -8.22 -9.74 1.89
N LYS A 459 -9.35 -9.40 1.25
CA LYS A 459 -10.21 -8.25 1.58
C LYS A 459 -9.42 -6.94 1.65
N ARG A 460 -8.50 -6.75 0.69
CA ARG A 460 -7.55 -5.64 0.64
C ARG A 460 -7.37 -5.14 -0.79
N TRP A 461 -6.99 -3.88 -0.92
CA TRP A 461 -6.51 -3.26 -2.14
C TRP A 461 -5.01 -3.45 -2.27
N ARG A 462 -4.54 -3.81 -3.46
CA ARG A 462 -3.12 -3.83 -3.83
C ARG A 462 -2.85 -2.70 -4.83
N MET A 463 -1.91 -1.83 -4.50
CA MET A 463 -1.51 -0.66 -5.25
C MET A 463 -0.16 -0.92 -5.93
N ASN A 464 -0.04 -0.61 -7.22
CA ASN A 464 1.22 -0.56 -7.97
C ASN A 464 1.67 0.90 -8.06
N ILE A 465 2.87 1.19 -7.58
CA ILE A 465 3.35 2.55 -7.35
C ILE A 465 4.70 2.73 -8.03
N ARG A 466 4.80 3.72 -8.92
CA ARG A 466 6.03 4.11 -9.62
C ARG A 466 6.70 5.29 -8.93
N ARG A 467 7.99 5.20 -8.65
CA ARG A 467 8.82 6.34 -8.19
C ARG A 467 9.38 7.09 -9.40
N TYR A 468 9.11 8.39 -9.52
CA TYR A 468 9.57 9.16 -10.68
C TYR A 468 11.09 9.25 -10.79
N GLU A 469 11.81 9.46 -9.68
CA GLU A 469 13.27 9.63 -9.69
C GLU A 469 14.05 8.41 -10.22
N THR A 470 13.52 7.19 -10.02
CA THR A 470 14.23 5.93 -10.29
C THR A 470 13.53 5.06 -11.33
N ASN A 471 12.30 5.44 -11.71
CA ASN A 471 11.37 4.62 -12.47
C ASN A 471 11.05 3.24 -11.84
N GLN A 472 11.43 3.01 -10.57
CA GLN A 472 11.16 1.77 -9.85
C GLN A 472 9.68 1.64 -9.53
N VAL A 473 9.11 0.47 -9.81
CA VAL A 473 7.75 0.10 -9.38
C VAL A 473 7.84 -0.73 -8.10
N PHE A 474 7.00 -0.42 -7.12
CA PHE A 474 6.85 -1.18 -5.89
C PHE A 474 5.36 -1.31 -5.53
N ALA A 475 5.03 -2.31 -4.71
CA ALA A 475 3.66 -2.55 -4.30
C ALA A 475 3.36 -2.07 -2.86
N HIS A 476 2.13 -1.64 -2.63
CA HIS A 476 1.59 -1.35 -1.30
C HIS A 476 0.18 -1.93 -1.16
N GLU A 477 -0.16 -2.53 -0.03
CA GLU A 477 -1.49 -3.06 0.25
C GLU A 477 -2.18 -2.28 1.36
N CYS A 478 -3.51 -2.14 1.28
CA CYS A 478 -4.30 -1.52 2.33
C CYS A 478 -5.69 -2.14 2.46
N GLN A 479 -6.30 -2.03 3.64
CA GLN A 479 -7.69 -2.48 3.85
C GLN A 479 -8.68 -1.47 3.28
N PHE A 480 -8.49 -0.17 3.57
CA PHE A 480 -9.34 0.92 3.10
C PHE A 480 -8.55 1.85 2.18
N LEU A 481 -9.02 2.01 0.95
CA LEU A 481 -8.39 2.83 -0.06
C LEU A 481 -9.22 4.10 -0.31
N PHE A 482 -8.56 5.25 -0.26
CA PHE A 482 -9.18 6.56 -0.51
C PHE A 482 -8.56 7.22 -1.74
N ALA A 483 -9.37 7.52 -2.75
CA ALA A 483 -8.98 8.40 -3.84
C ALA A 483 -9.29 9.85 -3.47
N ALA A 484 -8.24 10.65 -3.25
CA ALA A 484 -8.30 12.09 -2.98
C ALA A 484 -7.53 12.88 -4.04
N THR A 485 -7.61 12.42 -5.30
CA THR A 485 -6.85 12.93 -6.45
C THR A 485 -7.36 14.28 -6.96
N GLY A 486 -8.61 14.63 -6.65
CA GLY A 486 -9.25 15.88 -7.04
C GLY A 486 -9.71 15.89 -8.51
N GLN A 487 -10.66 16.77 -8.83
CA GLN A 487 -11.32 16.77 -10.15
C GLN A 487 -10.66 17.70 -11.18
N LEU A 488 -9.76 18.59 -10.76
CA LEU A 488 -9.16 19.64 -11.60
C LEU A 488 -7.62 19.62 -11.46
N MET A 489 -7.00 18.52 -11.89
CA MET A 489 -5.57 18.27 -11.71
C MET A 489 -4.78 18.08 -13.01
N GLN A 490 -5.37 17.49 -14.05
CA GLN A 490 -4.71 17.15 -15.30
C GLN A 490 -4.95 18.31 -16.28
N PRO A 491 -3.92 19.11 -16.60
CA PRO A 491 -4.09 20.23 -17.52
C PRO A 491 -4.52 19.74 -18.89
N ARG A 492 -5.33 20.52 -19.61
CA ARG A 492 -5.62 20.22 -21.01
C ARG A 492 -4.40 20.58 -21.84
N GLU A 493 -3.94 19.61 -22.62
CA GLU A 493 -2.92 19.87 -23.63
C GLU A 493 -3.41 20.91 -24.63
N ILE A 494 -2.46 21.55 -25.32
CA ILE A 494 -2.77 22.55 -26.33
C ILE A 494 -3.52 21.93 -27.50
N ASP A 495 -4.68 22.47 -27.84
CA ASP A 495 -5.54 21.99 -28.92
C ASP A 495 -5.39 22.80 -30.21
N VAL A 496 -4.43 23.71 -30.26
CA VAL A 496 -4.10 24.54 -31.42
C VAL A 496 -2.92 23.92 -32.18
N PRO A 497 -3.02 23.68 -33.49
CA PRO A 497 -1.94 23.08 -34.28
C PRO A 497 -0.73 24.02 -34.37
N GLY A 498 0.45 23.45 -34.67
CA GLY A 498 1.69 24.23 -34.88
C GLY A 498 2.48 24.59 -33.61
N SER A 499 2.04 24.15 -32.43
CA SER A 499 2.66 24.45 -31.14
C SER A 499 4.16 24.09 -31.03
N THR A 500 4.61 23.05 -31.74
CA THR A 500 6.03 22.62 -31.78
C THR A 500 6.93 23.55 -32.59
N SER A 501 6.36 24.40 -33.45
CA SER A 501 7.11 25.33 -34.30
C SER A 501 7.40 26.68 -33.65
N PHE A 502 6.71 26.98 -32.53
CA PHE A 502 6.85 28.25 -31.82
C PHE A 502 8.27 28.44 -31.28
N LYS A 503 8.89 29.59 -31.56
CA LYS A 503 10.25 29.92 -31.09
C LYS A 503 10.28 30.32 -29.61
N GLY A 504 9.15 30.75 -29.06
CA GLY A 504 9.02 31.19 -27.68
C GLY A 504 8.69 30.07 -26.70
N ARG A 505 8.20 30.44 -25.50
CA ARG A 505 7.84 29.49 -24.44
C ARG A 505 6.32 29.29 -24.36
N ILE A 506 5.88 28.03 -24.33
CA ILE A 506 4.48 27.66 -24.09
C ILE A 506 4.38 26.88 -22.78
N PHE A 507 3.49 27.28 -21.88
CA PHE A 507 3.20 26.51 -20.68
C PHE A 507 1.77 26.69 -20.18
N HIS A 508 1.26 25.70 -19.46
CA HIS A 508 -0.06 25.72 -18.83
C HIS A 508 -0.01 26.44 -17.47
N SER A 509 -1.09 27.11 -17.08
CA SER A 509 -1.18 27.87 -15.82
C SER A 509 -0.86 27.05 -14.57
N SER A 510 -1.23 25.76 -14.56
CA SER A 510 -0.94 24.81 -13.47
C SER A 510 0.47 24.19 -13.53
N ARG A 511 1.29 24.62 -14.50
CA ARG A 511 2.70 24.28 -14.66
C ARG A 511 3.47 25.58 -14.93
N TRP A 512 3.16 26.61 -14.14
CA TRP A 512 3.71 27.94 -14.31
C TRP A 512 5.24 27.90 -14.26
N ASP A 513 5.91 28.27 -15.35
CA ASP A 513 7.36 28.23 -15.46
C ASP A 513 7.94 29.53 -14.87
N GLN A 514 8.39 29.46 -13.61
CA GLN A 514 8.98 30.61 -12.91
C GLN A 514 10.31 31.07 -13.52
N THR A 515 10.92 30.28 -14.41
CA THR A 515 12.18 30.66 -15.08
C THR A 515 11.96 31.58 -16.29
N VAL A 516 10.71 31.72 -16.74
CA VAL A 516 10.36 32.57 -17.89
C VAL A 516 10.12 33.99 -17.41
N ASP A 517 11.02 34.90 -17.79
CA ASP A 517 10.80 36.33 -17.62
C ASP A 517 9.75 36.85 -18.61
N ILE A 518 8.69 37.44 -18.06
CA ILE A 518 7.60 38.04 -18.82
C ILE A 518 7.75 39.57 -18.93
N GLN A 519 8.74 40.15 -18.26
CA GLN A 519 9.00 41.58 -18.27
C GLN A 519 9.33 42.05 -19.68
N ASP A 520 8.63 43.09 -20.14
CA ASP A 520 8.83 43.69 -21.48
C ASP A 520 8.68 42.70 -22.66
N LYS A 521 7.98 41.58 -22.45
CA LYS A 521 7.67 40.58 -23.48
C LYS A 521 6.27 40.76 -24.05
N LYS A 522 6.07 40.28 -25.30
CA LYS A 522 4.75 40.06 -25.89
C LYS A 522 4.20 38.73 -25.37
N VAL A 523 3.13 38.77 -24.60
CA VAL A 523 2.55 37.58 -23.97
C VAL A 523 1.16 37.33 -24.54
N VAL A 524 0.88 36.08 -24.90
CA VAL A 524 -0.45 35.61 -25.27
C VAL A 524 -1.04 34.75 -24.16
N VAL A 525 -2.25 35.04 -23.71
CA VAL A 525 -3.02 34.19 -22.77
C VAL A 525 -4.19 33.57 -23.53
N ILE A 526 -4.23 32.24 -23.61
CA ILE A 526 -5.31 31.51 -24.26
C ILE A 526 -6.33 31.06 -23.21
N GLY A 527 -7.54 31.61 -23.29
CA GLY A 527 -8.66 31.32 -22.39
C GLY A 527 -9.11 32.53 -21.55
N ASN A 528 -10.35 32.44 -21.03
CA ASN A 528 -10.99 33.53 -20.30
C ASN A 528 -11.86 33.07 -19.13
N GLY A 529 -11.56 31.89 -18.56
CA GLY A 529 -12.17 31.39 -17.32
C GLY A 529 -11.56 32.01 -16.06
N CYS A 530 -11.85 31.43 -14.88
CA CYS A 530 -11.39 31.93 -13.58
C CYS A 530 -9.87 32.13 -13.49
N THR A 531 -9.09 31.22 -14.08
CA THR A 531 -7.63 31.30 -14.10
C THR A 531 -7.14 32.52 -14.88
N ALA A 532 -7.64 32.72 -16.09
CA ALA A 532 -7.25 33.86 -16.92
C ALA A 532 -7.66 35.20 -16.28
N SER A 533 -8.85 35.27 -15.66
CA SER A 533 -9.29 36.49 -14.96
C SER A 533 -8.39 36.86 -13.77
N GLN A 534 -7.64 35.92 -13.21
CA GLN A 534 -6.64 36.18 -12.17
C GLN A 534 -5.26 36.51 -12.76
N ILE A 535 -4.82 35.81 -13.80
CA ILE A 535 -3.52 36.02 -14.45
C ILE A 535 -3.44 37.39 -15.11
N VAL A 536 -4.41 37.73 -15.95
CA VAL A 536 -4.40 38.95 -16.77
C VAL A 536 -4.15 40.22 -15.95
N PRO A 537 -4.93 40.54 -14.89
CA PRO A 537 -4.67 41.74 -14.08
C PRO A 537 -3.34 41.67 -13.32
N ALA A 538 -2.82 40.47 -13.02
CA ALA A 538 -1.57 40.30 -12.28
C ALA A 538 -0.30 40.51 -13.15
N ILE A 539 -0.42 40.37 -14.47
CA ILE A 539 0.72 40.45 -15.40
C ILE A 539 0.65 41.61 -16.40
N VAL A 540 -0.53 42.17 -16.68
CA VAL A 540 -0.70 43.20 -17.72
C VAL A 540 0.24 44.38 -17.56
N GLY A 541 0.51 44.84 -16.32
CA GLY A 541 1.42 45.96 -16.05
C GLY A 541 2.91 45.63 -16.15
N LYS A 542 3.27 44.37 -16.45
CA LYS A 542 4.66 43.87 -16.50
C LYS A 542 5.08 43.49 -17.93
N THR A 543 4.11 43.25 -18.81
CA THR A 543 4.36 42.83 -20.19
C THR A 543 4.48 44.03 -21.13
N LYS A 544 5.27 43.91 -22.20
CA LYS A 544 5.30 44.92 -23.28
C LYS A 544 3.95 45.02 -23.99
N HIS A 545 3.33 43.87 -24.25
CA HIS A 545 1.96 43.79 -24.75
C HIS A 545 1.32 42.47 -24.33
N LEU A 546 0.08 42.49 -23.89
CA LEU A 546 -0.68 41.31 -23.49
C LEU A 546 -1.86 41.09 -24.44
N THR A 547 -1.84 39.99 -25.19
CA THR A 547 -2.99 39.57 -25.99
C THR A 547 -3.71 38.43 -25.29
N GLN A 548 -5.00 38.58 -25.04
CA GLN A 548 -5.84 37.51 -24.52
C GLN A 548 -6.77 37.00 -25.62
N ALA A 549 -6.67 35.71 -25.93
CA ALA A 549 -7.59 35.02 -26.84
C ALA A 549 -8.74 34.36 -26.05
N ILE A 550 -9.96 34.85 -26.22
CA ILE A 550 -11.17 34.34 -25.55
C ILE A 550 -11.87 33.30 -26.43
N ARG A 551 -12.54 32.32 -25.79
CA ARG A 551 -13.30 31.28 -26.52
C ARG A 551 -14.78 31.31 -26.24
N THR A 552 -15.18 31.44 -24.97
CA THR A 552 -16.59 31.49 -24.59
C THR A 552 -16.85 32.54 -23.54
N LYS A 553 -17.97 33.26 -23.62
CA LYS A 553 -18.33 34.32 -22.67
C LYS A 553 -18.54 33.77 -21.25
N HIS A 554 -18.29 34.59 -20.23
CA HIS A 554 -18.47 34.26 -18.80
C HIS A 554 -19.18 35.40 -18.06
N TRP A 555 -20.03 35.04 -17.09
CA TRP A 555 -20.61 36.01 -16.17
C TRP A 555 -19.58 36.41 -15.11
N VAL A 556 -19.21 37.70 -15.12
CA VAL A 556 -18.31 38.31 -14.13
C VAL A 556 -19.13 39.13 -13.14
N LEU A 557 -19.02 38.80 -11.86
CA LEU A 557 -19.74 39.44 -10.76
C LEU A 557 -18.84 40.40 -9.99
N PRO A 558 -19.42 41.37 -9.27
CA PRO A 558 -18.67 42.26 -8.39
C PRO A 558 -17.73 41.53 -7.43
N PRO A 559 -16.58 42.12 -7.06
CA PRO A 559 -15.66 41.53 -6.11
C PRO A 559 -16.34 41.31 -4.75
N VAL A 560 -15.98 40.22 -4.09
CA VAL A 560 -16.37 39.91 -2.70
C VAL A 560 -15.18 39.97 -1.73
N ASP A 561 -13.99 40.16 -2.26
CA ASP A 561 -12.74 40.17 -1.51
C ASP A 561 -12.42 41.52 -0.88
N ASN A 562 -11.85 41.50 0.32
CA ASN A 562 -11.33 42.64 1.06
C ASN A 562 -10.23 42.18 2.04
N GLU A 563 -9.36 43.10 2.45
CA GLU A 563 -8.40 42.83 3.53
C GLU A 563 -9.10 42.65 4.87
N ASN A 564 -8.67 41.65 5.64
CA ASN A 564 -9.12 41.52 7.02
C ASN A 564 -8.35 42.51 7.90
N THR A 565 -9.09 43.44 8.51
CA THR A 565 -8.51 44.41 9.44
C THR A 565 -7.93 43.72 10.69
N GLU A 566 -6.90 44.32 11.29
CA GLU A 566 -6.32 43.80 12.54
C GLU A 566 -7.35 43.75 13.69
N PHE A 567 -8.31 44.68 13.70
CA PHE A 567 -9.43 44.62 14.64
C PHE A 567 -10.25 43.33 14.44
N MET A 568 -10.63 43.00 13.21
CA MET A 568 -11.39 41.77 12.91
C MET A 568 -10.61 40.52 13.25
N LYS A 569 -9.32 40.43 12.89
CA LYS A 569 -8.46 39.30 13.27
C LYS A 569 -8.37 39.16 14.79
N ASN A 570 -8.21 40.26 15.52
CA ASN A 570 -8.16 40.27 16.98
C ASN A 570 -9.48 39.78 17.62
N VAL A 571 -10.63 40.18 17.08
CA VAL A 571 -11.95 39.69 17.51
C VAL A 571 -12.08 38.19 17.27
N LEU A 572 -11.73 37.72 16.06
CA LEU A 572 -11.80 36.29 15.70
C LEU A 572 -10.87 35.43 16.57
N ARG A 573 -9.71 35.97 16.95
CA ARG A 573 -8.71 35.25 17.77
C ARG A 573 -9.11 35.14 19.23
N HIS A 574 -9.66 36.20 19.82
CA HIS A 574 -9.82 36.28 21.28
C HIS A 574 -11.26 36.17 21.78
N VAL A 575 -12.28 36.46 20.97
CA VAL A 575 -13.68 36.40 21.40
C VAL A 575 -14.27 35.02 21.06
N PRO A 576 -14.60 34.18 22.05
CA PRO A 576 -15.08 32.82 21.80
C PRO A 576 -16.36 32.79 20.94
N GLY A 577 -16.41 31.85 19.99
CA GLY A 577 -17.59 31.62 19.15
C GLY A 577 -17.72 32.55 17.93
N THR A 578 -16.93 33.61 17.82
CA THR A 578 -17.00 34.56 16.69
C THR A 578 -16.63 33.91 15.35
N GLN A 579 -15.58 33.07 15.31
CA GLN A 579 -15.23 32.30 14.11
C GLN A 579 -16.36 31.36 13.67
N THR A 580 -17.04 30.71 14.63
CA THR A 580 -18.20 29.84 14.35
C THR A 580 -19.36 30.65 13.78
N LEU A 581 -19.66 31.82 14.37
CA LEU A 581 -20.71 32.72 13.89
C LEU A 581 -20.39 33.23 12.48
N GLN A 582 -19.16 33.69 12.23
CA GLN A 582 -18.72 34.14 10.91
C GLN A 582 -18.89 33.02 9.88
N ARG A 583 -18.39 31.81 10.18
CA ARG A 583 -18.55 30.65 9.31
C ARG A 583 -20.02 30.35 9.02
N PHE A 584 -20.89 30.39 10.03
CA PHE A 584 -22.32 30.18 9.87
C PHE A 584 -22.99 31.25 8.98
N LEU A 585 -22.65 32.52 9.17
CA LEU A 585 -23.22 33.62 8.38
C LEU A 585 -22.81 33.50 6.90
N VAL A 586 -21.53 33.21 6.64
CA VAL A 586 -21.04 32.98 5.27
C VAL A 586 -21.71 31.74 4.67
N PHE A 587 -21.86 30.66 5.44
CA PHE A 587 -22.58 29.46 5.00
C PHE A 587 -24.04 29.77 4.63
N ALA A 588 -24.78 30.44 5.51
CA ALA A 588 -26.18 30.80 5.26
C ALA A 588 -26.33 31.69 4.01
N ALA A 589 -25.41 32.64 3.81
CA ALA A 589 -25.39 33.47 2.61
C ALA A 589 -25.14 32.65 1.34
N ALA A 590 -24.16 31.75 1.36
CA ALA A 590 -23.82 30.88 0.24
C ALA A 590 -24.97 29.92 -0.12
N GLU A 591 -25.53 29.21 0.87
CA GLU A 591 -26.65 28.27 0.68
C GLU A 591 -27.91 28.98 0.16
N ASN A 592 -28.19 30.22 0.59
CA ASN A 592 -29.32 30.99 0.08
C ASN A 592 -29.21 31.29 -1.44
N THR A 593 -28.00 31.22 -2.03
CA THR A 593 -27.84 31.38 -3.49
C THR A 593 -28.29 30.14 -4.27
N LEU A 594 -28.40 28.97 -3.63
CA LEU A 594 -28.82 27.72 -4.26
C LEU A 594 -30.21 27.83 -4.93
N ARG A 595 -31.13 28.62 -4.35
CA ARG A 595 -32.47 28.84 -4.93
C ARG A 595 -32.43 29.36 -6.37
N GLY A 596 -31.37 30.08 -6.74
CA GLY A 596 -31.15 30.58 -8.09
C GLY A 596 -30.82 29.49 -9.11
N PHE A 597 -30.33 28.34 -8.67
CA PHE A 597 -29.94 27.24 -9.55
C PHE A 597 -31.14 26.35 -9.93
N TYR A 598 -32.27 26.42 -9.22
CA TYR A 598 -33.45 25.63 -9.56
C TYR A 598 -34.26 26.26 -10.69
N MET A 599 -34.80 25.42 -11.58
CA MET A 599 -35.70 25.81 -12.68
C MET A 599 -37.14 26.02 -12.19
N THR A 600 -37.30 26.80 -11.12
CA THR A 600 -38.59 27.20 -10.56
C THR A 600 -38.89 28.67 -10.87
N ASN A 601 -40.14 29.10 -10.66
CA ASN A 601 -40.52 30.51 -10.82
C ASN A 601 -39.69 31.45 -9.93
N ASP A 602 -39.44 31.07 -8.68
CA ASP A 602 -38.62 31.86 -7.75
C ASP A 602 -37.14 31.85 -8.13
N GLY A 603 -36.62 30.71 -8.60
CA GLY A 603 -35.27 30.63 -9.15
C GLY A 603 -35.09 31.52 -10.37
N ASN A 604 -36.07 31.54 -11.28
CA ASN A 604 -36.07 32.43 -12.45
C ASN A 604 -36.09 33.91 -12.06
N LYS A 605 -36.94 34.32 -11.10
CA LYS A 605 -36.95 35.69 -10.57
C LYS A 605 -35.58 36.08 -9.97
N TYR A 606 -34.99 35.18 -9.20
CA TYR A 606 -33.66 35.39 -8.62
C TYR A 606 -32.59 35.55 -9.71
N ARG A 607 -32.55 34.66 -10.71
CA ARG A 607 -31.59 34.71 -11.82
C ARG A 607 -31.75 35.97 -12.66
N LYS A 608 -32.97 36.39 -12.99
CA LYS A 608 -33.20 37.65 -13.73
C LYS A 608 -32.63 38.86 -13.00
N ARG A 609 -32.86 38.95 -11.68
CA ARG A 609 -32.28 40.04 -10.85
C ARG A 609 -30.75 39.95 -10.80
N ALA A 610 -30.21 38.76 -10.57
CA ALA A 610 -28.75 38.56 -10.53
C ALA A 610 -28.08 38.86 -11.88
N ARG A 611 -28.72 38.47 -12.99
CA ARG A 611 -28.28 38.74 -14.36
C ARG A 611 -28.24 40.24 -14.63
N ALA A 612 -29.32 40.96 -14.32
CA ALA A 612 -29.37 42.41 -14.49
C ALA A 612 -28.27 43.13 -13.68
N ASN A 613 -28.00 42.68 -12.45
CA ASN A 613 -26.93 43.23 -11.63
C ASN A 613 -25.54 42.95 -12.21
N ALA A 614 -25.28 41.70 -12.64
CA ALA A 614 -24.00 41.31 -13.24
C ALA A 614 -23.77 42.04 -14.56
N GLU A 615 -24.78 42.10 -15.43
CA GLU A 615 -24.71 42.82 -16.71
C GLU A 615 -24.45 44.31 -16.51
N LYS A 616 -25.16 44.95 -15.57
CA LYS A 616 -24.91 46.34 -15.20
C LYS A 616 -23.46 46.54 -14.76
N TYR A 617 -22.97 45.69 -13.85
CA TYR A 617 -21.58 45.76 -13.38
C TYR A 617 -20.55 45.57 -14.51
N MET A 618 -20.77 44.59 -15.39
CA MET A 618 -19.90 44.34 -16.53
C MET A 618 -19.86 45.53 -17.49
N LYS A 619 -21.03 46.09 -17.85
CA LYS A 619 -21.13 47.26 -18.73
C LYS A 619 -20.49 48.50 -18.15
N THR A 620 -20.62 48.72 -16.84
CA THR A 620 -20.03 49.90 -16.18
C THR A 620 -18.53 49.79 -15.96
N THR A 621 -18.00 48.57 -15.80
CA THR A 621 -16.61 48.36 -15.40
C THR A 621 -15.70 48.07 -16.60
N ALA A 622 -16.19 47.32 -17.60
CA ALA A 622 -15.43 46.97 -18.79
C ALA A 622 -15.50 48.06 -19.87
N PRO A 623 -14.46 48.22 -20.71
CA PRO A 623 -14.49 49.13 -21.86
C PRO A 623 -15.62 48.79 -22.83
N ALA A 624 -16.32 49.82 -23.32
CA ALA A 624 -17.44 49.67 -24.26
C ALA A 624 -17.09 48.84 -25.50
N LYS A 625 -15.86 48.99 -26.03
CA LYS A 625 -15.35 48.25 -27.21
C LYS A 625 -15.32 46.72 -27.05
N TYR A 626 -15.41 46.19 -25.82
CA TYR A 626 -15.38 44.75 -25.55
C TYR A 626 -16.72 44.19 -25.05
N HIS A 627 -17.79 45.00 -24.95
CA HIS A 627 -19.08 44.53 -24.42
C HIS A 627 -19.65 43.35 -25.22
N ASP A 628 -19.58 43.40 -26.55
CA ASP A 628 -20.07 42.34 -27.43
C ASP A 628 -19.29 41.03 -27.27
N LYS A 629 -18.00 41.13 -26.89
CA LYS A 629 -17.11 39.99 -26.66
C LYS A 629 -17.28 39.38 -25.28
N LEU A 630 -17.67 40.18 -24.27
CA LEU A 630 -17.69 39.77 -22.86
C LEU A 630 -19.06 39.32 -22.36
N ILE A 631 -20.14 39.99 -22.75
CA ILE A 631 -21.46 39.85 -22.10
C ILE A 631 -22.18 38.60 -22.62
N PRO A 632 -22.46 37.59 -21.76
CA PRO A 632 -23.11 36.35 -22.18
C PRO A 632 -24.58 36.50 -22.53
N ASP A 633 -25.07 35.62 -23.40
CA ASP A 633 -26.48 35.44 -23.77
C ASP A 633 -27.17 34.34 -22.94
N PHE A 634 -26.42 33.33 -22.46
CA PHE A 634 -26.92 32.21 -21.66
C PHE A 634 -27.26 32.56 -20.19
N GLU A 635 -28.02 31.68 -19.52
CA GLU A 635 -28.50 31.85 -18.14
C GLU A 635 -27.37 31.97 -17.10
N LEU A 636 -27.55 32.88 -16.13
CA LEU A 636 -26.62 33.04 -15.01
C LEU A 636 -26.65 31.80 -14.11
N GLY A 637 -25.46 31.25 -13.83
CA GLY A 637 -25.28 30.03 -13.03
C GLY A 637 -25.17 28.74 -13.85
N CYS A 638 -25.40 28.80 -15.17
CA CYS A 638 -25.20 27.64 -16.04
C CYS A 638 -23.72 27.20 -16.10
N LYS A 639 -22.79 28.17 -16.12
CA LYS A 639 -21.34 27.96 -15.89
C LYS A 639 -20.94 28.45 -14.50
N ARG A 640 -19.74 28.06 -14.05
CA ARG A 640 -19.12 28.66 -12.85
C ARG A 640 -19.03 30.18 -13.02
N ARG A 641 -19.47 30.88 -11.97
CA ARG A 641 -19.43 32.34 -11.86
C ARG A 641 -18.01 32.81 -11.57
N ILE A 642 -17.61 33.94 -12.14
CA ILE A 642 -16.31 34.57 -11.85
C ILE A 642 -16.56 35.78 -10.95
N PHE A 643 -15.92 35.85 -9.79
CA PHE A 643 -15.85 37.08 -9.02
C PHE A 643 -14.67 37.90 -9.52
N ASP A 644 -14.90 39.17 -9.82
CA ASP A 644 -13.92 40.04 -10.47
C ASP A 644 -12.70 40.27 -9.57
N SER A 645 -11.53 39.80 -10.00
CA SER A 645 -10.23 40.05 -9.35
C SER A 645 -9.54 41.33 -9.85
N GLY A 646 -10.30 42.23 -10.49
CA GLY A 646 -9.77 43.40 -11.21
C GLY A 646 -9.59 43.17 -12.71
N TYR A 647 -10.11 42.06 -13.22
CA TYR A 647 -10.06 41.68 -14.63
C TYR A 647 -10.72 42.72 -15.52
N LEU A 648 -11.97 43.11 -15.25
CA LEU A 648 -12.69 44.05 -16.11
C LEU A 648 -12.01 45.42 -16.17
N LYS A 649 -11.45 45.87 -15.04
CA LYS A 649 -10.68 47.11 -14.96
C LYS A 649 -9.39 47.02 -15.78
N SER A 650 -8.70 45.88 -15.74
CA SER A 650 -7.46 45.68 -16.50
C SER A 650 -7.64 45.77 -18.02
N LEU A 651 -8.84 45.53 -18.53
CA LEU A 651 -9.14 45.61 -19.96
C LEU A 651 -9.10 47.05 -20.53
N HIS A 652 -9.07 48.07 -19.68
CA HIS A 652 -8.83 49.47 -20.09
C HIS A 652 -7.37 49.76 -20.44
N SER A 653 -6.45 48.85 -20.12
CA SER A 653 -5.04 49.05 -20.39
C SER A 653 -4.76 49.16 -21.89
N GLU A 654 -3.94 50.14 -22.29
CA GLU A 654 -3.57 50.35 -23.69
C GLU A 654 -2.66 49.23 -24.22
N ASN A 655 -1.90 48.58 -23.33
CA ASN A 655 -1.03 47.45 -23.66
C ASN A 655 -1.76 46.08 -23.65
N LEU A 656 -3.10 46.07 -23.69
CA LEU A 656 -3.92 44.87 -23.69
C LEU A 656 -4.85 44.80 -24.91
N THR A 657 -4.79 43.67 -25.62
CA THR A 657 -5.73 43.34 -26.70
C THR A 657 -6.58 42.13 -26.34
N LEU A 658 -7.91 42.26 -26.47
CA LEU A 658 -8.86 41.16 -26.30
C LEU A 658 -9.32 40.65 -27.67
N LEU A 659 -8.92 39.43 -28.00
CA LEU A 659 -9.17 38.76 -29.27
C LEU A 659 -10.21 37.65 -29.07
N ASP A 660 -11.26 37.66 -29.90
CA ASP A 660 -12.32 36.64 -29.98
C ASP A 660 -12.29 35.84 -31.27
N ASP A 661 -11.39 36.19 -32.19
CA ASP A 661 -11.10 35.40 -33.37
C ASP A 661 -10.56 34.01 -32.99
N PRO A 662 -11.03 32.93 -33.64
CA PRO A 662 -10.43 31.62 -33.47
C PRO A 662 -8.94 31.63 -33.87
N ILE A 663 -8.10 31.03 -33.02
CA ILE A 663 -6.71 30.77 -33.37
C ILE A 663 -6.69 29.59 -34.33
N GLU A 664 -6.15 29.79 -35.53
CA GLU A 664 -6.09 28.78 -36.59
C GLU A 664 -4.85 27.88 -36.42
N GLU A 665 -3.70 28.50 -36.14
CA GLU A 665 -2.43 27.80 -35.91
C GLU A 665 -1.48 28.65 -35.05
N ILE A 666 -0.54 27.97 -34.41
CA ILE A 666 0.64 28.58 -33.79
C ILE A 666 1.76 28.55 -34.82
N VAL A 667 2.33 29.72 -35.10
CA VAL A 667 3.43 29.92 -36.04
C VAL A 667 4.72 30.23 -35.28
N PRO A 668 5.90 30.18 -35.90
CA PRO A 668 7.16 30.37 -35.19
C PRO A 668 7.25 31.72 -34.43
N GLU A 669 6.60 32.77 -34.94
CA GLU A 669 6.60 34.12 -34.38
C GLU A 669 5.45 34.40 -33.39
N GLY A 670 4.43 33.53 -33.26
CA GLY A 670 3.25 33.82 -32.44
C GLY A 670 2.00 32.99 -32.77
N ILE A 671 0.83 33.62 -32.70
CA ILE A 671 -0.46 32.99 -33.04
C ILE A 671 -1.02 33.57 -34.35
N ARG A 672 -1.57 32.71 -35.21
CA ARG A 672 -2.28 33.13 -36.43
C ARG A 672 -3.78 33.05 -36.22
N THR A 673 -4.46 34.12 -36.58
CA THR A 673 -5.91 34.25 -36.67
C THR A 673 -6.29 34.71 -38.07
N ARG A 674 -7.58 34.86 -38.35
CA ARG A 674 -8.08 35.38 -39.63
C ARG A 674 -7.60 36.80 -39.93
N GLU A 675 -7.42 37.61 -38.89
CA GLU A 675 -6.93 38.98 -38.99
C GLU A 675 -5.41 39.08 -39.22
N GLY A 676 -4.67 37.98 -39.08
CA GLY A 676 -3.23 37.91 -39.34
C GLY A 676 -2.44 37.24 -38.21
N VAL A 677 -1.14 37.59 -38.12
CA VAL A 677 -0.24 37.03 -37.10
C VAL A 677 -0.09 38.01 -35.94
N THR A 678 -0.40 37.56 -34.73
CA THR A 678 -0.07 38.26 -33.49
C THR A 678 1.24 37.68 -32.94
N GLU A 679 2.30 38.48 -32.95
CA GLU A 679 3.60 38.08 -32.42
C GLU A 679 3.56 37.83 -30.90
N ALA A 680 4.26 36.78 -30.45
CA ALA A 680 4.36 36.43 -29.04
C ALA A 680 5.76 35.88 -28.71
N ASP A 681 6.29 36.28 -27.55
CA ASP A 681 7.48 35.66 -26.95
C ASP A 681 7.08 34.49 -26.02
N VAL A 682 5.90 34.59 -25.40
CA VAL A 682 5.37 33.63 -24.42
C VAL A 682 3.89 33.38 -24.66
N ILE A 683 3.48 32.11 -24.61
CA ILE A 683 2.08 31.68 -24.66
C ILE A 683 1.72 30.96 -23.35
N VAL A 684 0.75 31.51 -22.63
CA VAL A 684 0.20 30.94 -21.40
C VAL A 684 -1.14 30.28 -21.69
N LEU A 685 -1.26 28.99 -21.40
CA LEU A 685 -2.51 28.25 -21.54
C LEU A 685 -3.32 28.35 -20.24
N ALA A 686 -4.46 29.04 -20.32
CA ALA A 686 -5.49 29.09 -19.30
C ALA A 686 -6.77 28.40 -19.81
N ASN A 687 -6.59 27.28 -20.54
CA ASN A 687 -7.64 26.49 -21.20
C ASN A 687 -8.26 25.40 -20.30
N GLY A 688 -7.83 25.30 -19.03
CA GLY A 688 -8.45 24.49 -17.99
C GLY A 688 -7.94 23.06 -17.91
N PHE A 689 -8.73 22.18 -17.30
CA PHE A 689 -8.33 20.81 -16.96
C PHE A 689 -9.20 19.77 -17.68
N VAL A 690 -8.70 18.54 -17.80
CA VAL A 690 -9.50 17.38 -18.16
C VAL A 690 -10.52 17.15 -17.04
N THR A 691 -11.81 17.13 -17.38
CA THR A 691 -12.92 16.96 -16.42
C THR A 691 -13.61 15.62 -16.59
N ASN A 692 -14.56 15.29 -15.69
CA ASN A 692 -15.25 13.99 -15.65
C ASN A 692 -14.30 12.79 -15.48
N ASN A 693 -13.15 13.01 -14.84
CA ASN A 693 -12.21 11.96 -14.41
C ASN A 693 -12.16 11.97 -12.87
N ALA A 694 -13.09 11.26 -12.24
CA ALA A 694 -13.31 11.41 -10.80
C ALA A 694 -12.27 10.72 -9.91
N VAL A 695 -11.40 9.88 -10.47
CA VAL A 695 -10.25 9.28 -9.78
C VAL A 695 -8.90 9.77 -10.31
N GLY A 696 -8.86 10.76 -11.19
CA GLY A 696 -7.62 11.41 -11.63
C GLY A 696 -6.70 10.51 -12.46
N GLY A 697 -7.28 9.58 -13.23
CA GLY A 697 -6.56 8.65 -14.13
C GLY A 697 -5.93 7.46 -13.41
N LEU A 698 -6.39 7.16 -12.19
CA LEU A 698 -6.02 5.96 -11.45
C LEU A 698 -6.78 4.74 -12.02
N ASP A 699 -6.06 3.69 -12.41
CA ASP A 699 -6.68 2.42 -12.82
C ASP A 699 -7.16 1.66 -11.57
N VAL A 700 -8.46 1.69 -11.29
CA VAL A 700 -9.07 1.03 -10.13
C VAL A 700 -9.89 -0.16 -10.59
N ILE A 701 -9.50 -1.35 -10.14
CA ILE A 701 -10.10 -2.63 -10.53
C ILE A 701 -10.76 -3.26 -9.31
N GLY A 702 -12.10 -3.33 -9.34
CA GLY A 702 -12.95 -3.88 -8.28
C GLY A 702 -13.13 -5.39 -8.37
N ARG A 703 -14.27 -5.88 -7.89
CA ARG A 703 -14.65 -7.30 -7.96
C ARG A 703 -14.75 -7.75 -9.41
N TYR A 704 -14.47 -9.04 -9.63
CA TYR A 704 -14.61 -9.70 -10.94
C TYR A 704 -13.83 -9.04 -12.09
N GLY A 705 -12.84 -8.18 -11.76
CA GLY A 705 -12.04 -7.46 -12.76
C GLY A 705 -12.72 -6.23 -13.35
N GLU A 706 -13.86 -5.77 -12.80
CA GLU A 706 -14.55 -4.56 -13.27
C GLU A 706 -13.70 -3.32 -12.99
N GLN A 707 -13.43 -2.54 -14.04
CA GLN A 707 -12.73 -1.27 -13.91
C GLN A 707 -13.71 -0.16 -13.53
N ILE A 708 -13.26 0.82 -12.73
CA ILE A 708 -14.14 1.93 -12.28
C ILE A 708 -14.71 2.74 -13.45
N ASP A 709 -13.95 2.90 -14.53
CA ASP A 709 -14.42 3.60 -15.74
C ASP A 709 -15.53 2.80 -16.43
N GLN A 710 -15.42 1.47 -16.51
CA GLN A 710 -16.47 0.58 -17.04
C GLN A 710 -17.73 0.63 -16.17
N HIS A 711 -17.56 0.64 -14.85
CA HIS A 711 -18.65 0.80 -13.88
C HIS A 711 -19.40 2.10 -14.16
N TRP A 712 -18.70 3.22 -14.29
CA TRP A 712 -19.31 4.52 -14.59
C TRP A 712 -19.97 4.58 -15.97
N GLU A 713 -19.33 4.02 -17.00
CA GLU A 713 -19.93 3.93 -18.33
C GLU A 713 -21.28 3.18 -18.30
N SER A 714 -21.42 2.16 -17.45
CA SER A 714 -22.67 1.43 -17.30
C SER A 714 -23.83 2.25 -16.74
N PHE A 715 -23.55 3.36 -16.03
CA PHE A 715 -24.58 4.33 -15.61
C PHE A 715 -24.80 5.44 -16.64
N GLY A 716 -23.82 5.69 -17.52
CA GLY A 716 -23.79 6.79 -18.48
C GLY A 716 -22.64 7.78 -18.23
N GLY A 717 -22.01 7.74 -17.06
CA GLY A 717 -20.85 8.56 -16.71
C GLY A 717 -20.48 8.49 -15.23
N PRO A 718 -19.45 9.26 -14.80
CA PRO A 718 -18.94 9.21 -13.43
C PRO A 718 -20.02 9.52 -12.40
N GLU A 719 -20.17 8.62 -11.43
CA GLU A 719 -21.17 8.66 -10.35
C GLU A 719 -20.68 7.91 -9.11
N ALA A 720 -21.25 8.23 -7.94
CA ALA A 720 -21.01 7.48 -6.72
C ALA A 720 -22.17 7.66 -5.74
N TYR A 721 -22.56 6.57 -5.06
CA TYR A 721 -23.54 6.64 -3.98
C TYR A 721 -23.04 7.59 -2.87
N ASN A 722 -23.89 8.56 -2.55
CA ASN A 722 -23.58 9.66 -1.63
C ASN A 722 -22.24 10.35 -1.96
N CYS A 723 -21.94 10.47 -3.25
CA CYS A 723 -20.74 11.09 -3.83
C CYS A 723 -19.42 10.44 -3.39
N THR A 724 -19.45 9.22 -2.82
CA THR A 724 -18.29 8.67 -2.08
C THR A 724 -17.98 7.20 -2.38
N ILE A 725 -18.99 6.31 -2.51
CA ILE A 725 -18.78 4.86 -2.67
C ILE A 725 -19.46 4.32 -3.93
N ALA A 726 -18.97 3.20 -4.45
CA ALA A 726 -19.51 2.52 -5.62
C ALA A 726 -19.69 1.02 -5.32
N SER A 727 -20.73 0.40 -5.87
CA SER A 727 -20.93 -1.06 -5.79
C SER A 727 -19.90 -1.76 -6.67
N GLY A 728 -19.43 -2.95 -6.28
CA GLY A 728 -18.32 -3.64 -6.93
C GLY A 728 -16.93 -3.22 -6.42
N PHE A 729 -16.83 -2.16 -5.59
CA PHE A 729 -15.57 -1.61 -5.09
C PHE A 729 -15.55 -1.55 -3.54
N PRO A 730 -15.38 -2.71 -2.85
CA PRO A 730 -15.47 -2.76 -1.40
C PRO A 730 -14.35 -1.96 -0.73
N ASN A 731 -14.64 -1.28 0.38
CA ASN A 731 -13.66 -0.46 1.12
C ASN A 731 -12.91 0.60 0.28
N PHE A 732 -13.44 0.96 -0.89
CA PHE A 732 -12.92 2.05 -1.71
C PHE A 732 -13.81 3.28 -1.58
N PHE A 733 -13.18 4.44 -1.42
CA PHE A 733 -13.87 5.71 -1.19
C PHE A 733 -13.26 6.79 -2.07
N VAL A 734 -14.08 7.49 -2.82
CA VAL A 734 -13.68 8.70 -3.57
C VAL A 734 -14.04 9.92 -2.72
N LEU A 735 -13.05 10.70 -2.32
CA LEU A 735 -13.27 11.93 -1.57
C LEU A 735 -13.40 13.11 -2.52
N LEU A 736 -14.42 13.94 -2.30
CA LEU A 736 -14.82 14.95 -3.30
C LEU A 736 -15.05 14.29 -4.68
N GLY A 737 -15.73 13.12 -4.65
CA GLY A 737 -16.01 12.29 -5.82
C GLY A 737 -17.09 12.88 -6.73
N PRO A 738 -17.63 12.06 -7.66
CA PRO A 738 -18.68 12.49 -8.57
C PRO A 738 -19.84 13.16 -7.84
N ASN A 739 -20.41 14.19 -8.47
CA ASN A 739 -21.57 14.92 -7.96
C ASN A 739 -21.37 15.58 -6.60
N SER A 740 -20.13 15.85 -6.17
CA SER A 740 -19.86 16.53 -4.89
C SER A 740 -19.57 18.03 -5.02
N LEU A 741 -19.24 18.52 -6.22
CA LEU A 741 -18.91 19.92 -6.42
C LEU A 741 -20.17 20.78 -6.32
N THR A 742 -20.02 21.98 -5.77
CA THR A 742 -21.15 22.90 -5.64
C THR A 742 -20.86 24.18 -6.38
N GLY A 743 -21.82 24.64 -7.19
CA GLY A 743 -21.73 25.94 -7.87
C GLY A 743 -22.02 27.15 -6.96
N HIS A 744 -22.37 26.91 -5.69
CA HIS A 744 -22.95 27.90 -4.79
C HIS A 744 -22.26 28.03 -3.42
N THR A 745 -21.39 27.09 -3.03
CA THR A 745 -20.81 27.02 -1.67
C THR A 745 -19.42 26.35 -1.70
N SER A 746 -18.87 25.98 -0.53
CA SER A 746 -17.50 25.50 -0.39
C SER A 746 -17.34 24.01 -0.69
N THR A 747 -16.37 23.67 -1.54
CA THR A 747 -15.95 22.28 -1.77
C THR A 747 -15.27 21.66 -0.55
N ILE A 748 -14.73 22.46 0.38
CA ILE A 748 -14.14 21.93 1.62
C ILE A 748 -15.21 21.30 2.51
N ILE A 749 -16.42 21.87 2.53
CA ILE A 749 -17.57 21.28 3.24
C ILE A 749 -17.96 19.95 2.60
N ALA A 750 -18.00 19.88 1.27
CA ALA A 750 -18.28 18.65 0.55
C ALA A 750 -17.23 17.56 0.84
N ALA A 751 -15.94 17.92 0.88
CA ALA A 751 -14.87 17.00 1.26
C ALA A 751 -15.02 16.51 2.72
N GLU A 752 -15.29 17.40 3.68
CA GLU A 752 -15.56 17.02 5.06
C GLU A 752 -16.79 16.10 5.16
N ASN A 753 -17.86 16.36 4.40
CA ASN A 753 -19.05 15.52 4.34
C ASN A 753 -18.72 14.11 3.84
N SER A 754 -17.98 13.96 2.73
CA SER A 754 -17.52 12.65 2.23
C SER A 754 -16.67 11.91 3.27
N ILE A 755 -15.76 12.60 3.96
CA ILE A 755 -14.95 11.99 5.04
C ILE A 755 -15.84 11.53 6.19
N ASN A 756 -16.79 12.38 6.63
CA ASN A 756 -17.74 12.04 7.69
C ASN A 756 -18.52 10.77 7.33
N PHE A 757 -19.04 10.68 6.10
CA PHE A 757 -19.79 9.53 5.61
C PHE A 757 -18.91 8.27 5.58
N ALA A 758 -17.77 8.32 4.88
CA ALA A 758 -16.86 7.19 4.72
C ALA A 758 -16.45 6.60 6.08
N LEU A 759 -16.03 7.45 7.02
CA LEU A 759 -15.59 6.98 8.34
C LEU A 759 -16.75 6.41 9.19
N ARG A 760 -17.97 6.92 9.03
CA ARG A 760 -19.16 6.38 9.73
C ARG A 760 -19.56 5.00 9.21
N ILE A 761 -19.47 4.76 7.91
CA ILE A 761 -19.80 3.45 7.33
C ILE A 761 -18.67 2.42 7.53
N ILE A 762 -17.42 2.88 7.67
CA ILE A 762 -16.28 2.04 8.06
C ILE A 762 -16.33 1.65 9.54
N LYS A 763 -16.94 2.47 10.40
CA LYS A 763 -16.94 2.24 11.86
C LYS A 763 -17.35 0.82 12.28
N PRO A 764 -18.45 0.22 11.78
CA PRO A 764 -18.79 -1.17 12.09
C PRO A 764 -17.66 -2.17 11.76
N VAL A 765 -16.95 -1.97 10.66
CA VAL A 765 -15.80 -2.79 10.24
C VAL A 765 -14.65 -2.62 11.24
N LEU A 766 -14.35 -1.39 11.66
CA LEU A 766 -13.37 -1.11 12.72
C LEU A 766 -13.79 -1.70 14.08
N ASP A 767 -15.09 -1.78 14.35
CA ASP A 767 -15.64 -2.41 15.55
C ASP A 767 -15.67 -3.96 15.46
N GLY A 768 -15.17 -4.54 14.36
CA GLY A 768 -15.04 -6.00 14.17
C GLY A 768 -16.31 -6.70 13.67
N LYS A 769 -17.31 -5.96 13.19
CA LYS A 769 -18.58 -6.52 12.67
C LYS A 769 -18.48 -7.09 11.24
N GLY A 770 -17.33 -6.95 10.61
CA GLY A 770 -17.05 -7.46 9.26
C GLY A 770 -15.65 -7.02 8.84
N MET A 771 -15.31 -7.29 7.58
CA MET A 771 -14.02 -6.93 6.96
C MET A 771 -14.19 -5.93 5.82
N THR A 772 -15.37 -5.89 5.20
CA THR A 772 -15.69 -5.01 4.08
C THR A 772 -16.99 -4.25 4.32
N VAL A 773 -17.06 -3.04 3.79
CA VAL A 773 -18.29 -2.25 3.61
C VAL A 773 -18.41 -1.86 2.15
N GLU A 774 -19.62 -1.99 1.60
CA GLU A 774 -19.94 -1.78 0.19
C GLU A 774 -21.41 -1.36 0.06
N VAL A 775 -21.78 -0.61 -0.98
CA VAL A 775 -23.18 -0.28 -1.30
C VAL A 775 -23.76 -1.35 -2.25
N THR A 776 -25.05 -1.65 -2.12
CA THR A 776 -25.72 -2.53 -3.08
C THR A 776 -25.84 -1.85 -4.45
N ARG A 777 -25.82 -2.66 -5.52
CA ARG A 777 -25.93 -2.15 -6.90
C ARG A 777 -27.27 -1.45 -7.11
N GLU A 778 -28.33 -1.98 -6.53
CA GLU A 778 -29.69 -1.44 -6.62
C GLU A 778 -29.79 -0.07 -5.95
N ALA A 779 -29.21 0.10 -4.77
CA ALA A 779 -29.21 1.38 -4.06
C ALA A 779 -28.38 2.44 -4.81
N GLU A 780 -27.23 2.06 -5.36
CA GLU A 780 -26.43 2.95 -6.22
C GLU A 780 -27.23 3.37 -7.47
N GLN A 781 -27.87 2.42 -8.17
CA GLN A 781 -28.68 2.71 -9.36
C GLN A 781 -29.85 3.67 -9.07
N GLN A 782 -30.56 3.45 -7.97
CA GLN A 782 -31.65 4.34 -7.55
C GLN A 782 -31.13 5.74 -7.22
N TYR A 783 -30.01 5.81 -6.49
CA TYR A 783 -29.36 7.08 -6.15
C TYR A 783 -28.94 7.86 -7.40
N VAL A 784 -28.25 7.21 -8.33
CA VAL A 784 -27.76 7.81 -9.58
C VAL A 784 -28.91 8.29 -10.45
N SER A 785 -29.95 7.45 -10.61
CA SER A 785 -31.11 7.80 -11.41
C SER A 785 -31.82 9.04 -10.85
N GLN A 786 -31.96 9.11 -9.52
CA GLN A 786 -32.53 10.27 -8.84
C GLN A 786 -31.64 11.52 -8.97
N MET A 787 -30.32 11.36 -8.81
CA MET A 787 -29.33 12.42 -8.94
C MET A 787 -29.42 13.10 -10.30
N GLN A 788 -29.39 12.32 -11.39
CA GLN A 788 -29.48 12.84 -12.74
C GLN A 788 -30.87 13.42 -13.03
N ALA A 789 -31.96 12.80 -12.56
CA ALA A 789 -33.31 13.34 -12.73
C ALA A 789 -33.50 14.72 -12.05
N ASP A 790 -32.93 14.91 -10.86
CA ASP A 790 -32.97 16.20 -10.17
C ASP A 790 -32.01 17.22 -10.78
N MET A 791 -30.88 16.77 -11.35
CA MET A 791 -29.98 17.63 -12.11
C MET A 791 -30.66 18.29 -13.31
N GLN A 792 -31.56 17.57 -14.00
CA GLN A 792 -32.35 18.12 -15.12
C GLN A 792 -33.25 19.29 -14.70
N LYS A 793 -33.58 19.41 -13.41
CA LYS A 793 -34.41 20.50 -12.86
C LYS A 793 -33.61 21.74 -12.46
N THR A 794 -32.34 21.81 -12.85
CA THR A 794 -31.42 22.89 -12.51
C THR A 794 -30.95 23.68 -13.73
N VAL A 795 -30.43 24.88 -13.51
CA VAL A 795 -29.86 25.75 -14.54
C VAL A 795 -28.65 25.12 -15.23
N TRP A 796 -27.97 24.15 -14.60
CA TRP A 796 -26.83 23.44 -15.20
C TRP A 796 -27.22 22.60 -16.41
N SER A 797 -28.51 22.30 -16.60
CA SER A 797 -29.03 21.49 -17.71
C SER A 797 -29.73 22.34 -18.78
N THR A 798 -29.58 23.67 -18.76
CA THR A 798 -30.27 24.60 -19.69
C THR A 798 -29.59 24.78 -21.05
N GLY A 799 -28.56 24.00 -21.37
CA GLY A 799 -27.96 23.93 -22.71
C GLY A 799 -26.71 24.80 -22.94
N CYS A 800 -26.12 25.43 -21.91
CA CYS A 800 -24.82 26.08 -22.09
C CYS A 800 -23.65 25.08 -22.11
N THR A 801 -22.59 25.40 -22.84
CA THR A 801 -21.35 24.60 -22.82
C THR A 801 -20.59 24.81 -21.51
N SER A 802 -20.70 23.85 -20.59
CA SER A 802 -19.98 23.83 -19.30
C SER A 802 -19.16 22.56 -19.15
N TRP A 803 -18.04 22.64 -18.45
CA TRP A 803 -17.20 21.49 -18.14
C TRP A 803 -17.84 20.49 -17.17
N TYR A 804 -18.98 20.86 -16.55
CA TYR A 804 -19.81 19.98 -15.73
C TYR A 804 -20.46 18.85 -16.55
N LEU A 805 -20.67 19.07 -17.85
CA LEU A 805 -21.45 18.18 -18.71
C LEU A 805 -20.55 17.35 -19.61
N LYS A 806 -20.93 16.09 -19.85
CA LYS A 806 -20.35 15.18 -20.84
C LYS A 806 -21.46 14.66 -21.77
N ASP A 807 -21.14 14.49 -23.04
CA ASP A 807 -21.99 13.74 -23.96
C ASP A 807 -21.88 12.24 -23.69
N THR A 808 -23.03 11.58 -23.55
CA THR A 808 -23.11 10.12 -23.43
C THR A 808 -23.22 9.47 -24.80
N THR A 809 -22.95 8.16 -24.87
CA THR A 809 -23.06 7.37 -26.11
C THR A 809 -24.47 7.34 -26.69
N ASP A 810 -25.50 7.50 -25.86
CA ASP A 810 -26.91 7.63 -26.25
C ASP A 810 -27.36 9.08 -26.52
N GLY A 811 -26.43 10.04 -26.58
CA GLY A 811 -26.69 11.44 -26.96
C GLY A 811 -27.30 12.30 -25.86
N LYS A 812 -27.38 11.82 -24.61
CA LYS A 812 -27.82 12.61 -23.44
C LYS A 812 -26.66 13.42 -22.86
N LYS A 813 -27.00 14.45 -22.08
CA LYS A 813 -26.03 15.22 -21.28
C LYS A 813 -25.93 14.64 -19.88
N TRP A 814 -24.75 14.12 -19.52
CA TRP A 814 -24.43 13.63 -18.18
C TRP A 814 -23.75 14.69 -17.35
N ASN A 815 -24.14 14.86 -16.09
CA ASN A 815 -23.45 15.74 -15.15
C ASN A 815 -22.86 14.92 -14.00
N GLY A 816 -21.58 14.58 -14.08
CA GLY A 816 -20.86 13.88 -13.01
C GLY A 816 -20.17 14.81 -12.01
N SER A 817 -20.38 16.13 -12.12
CA SER A 817 -19.61 17.13 -11.36
C SER A 817 -20.41 17.74 -10.21
N THR A 818 -21.60 18.29 -10.50
CA THR A 818 -22.32 19.14 -9.55
C THR A 818 -23.27 18.36 -8.64
N TYR A 819 -23.53 18.90 -7.45
CA TYR A 819 -24.53 18.40 -6.50
C TYR A 819 -25.81 19.27 -6.54
N PRO A 820 -27.01 18.69 -6.77
CA PRO A 820 -28.25 19.45 -6.95
C PRO A 820 -28.94 19.86 -5.65
N TYR A 821 -28.45 19.44 -4.49
CA TYR A 821 -29.05 19.76 -3.20
C TYR A 821 -28.17 20.68 -2.34
N SER A 822 -28.70 21.10 -1.19
CA SER A 822 -27.98 21.92 -0.22
C SER A 822 -26.84 21.14 0.44
N GLN A 823 -25.78 21.84 0.86
CA GLN A 823 -24.72 21.18 1.65
C GLN A 823 -25.22 20.79 3.03
N ALA A 824 -26.24 21.46 3.56
CA ALA A 824 -26.93 21.03 4.77
C ALA A 824 -27.60 19.65 4.59
N TYR A 825 -28.23 19.40 3.43
CA TYR A 825 -28.80 18.10 3.11
C TYR A 825 -27.72 17.04 2.91
N PHE A 826 -26.62 17.39 2.22
CA PHE A 826 -25.48 16.47 2.07
C PHE A 826 -24.88 16.07 3.42
N TRP A 827 -24.64 17.06 4.28
CA TRP A 827 -24.17 16.85 5.65
C TRP A 827 -25.10 15.92 6.45
N TYR A 828 -26.42 16.13 6.36
CA TYR A 828 -27.41 15.28 7.00
C TYR A 828 -27.30 13.81 6.54
N ARG A 829 -27.26 13.58 5.22
CA ARG A 829 -27.08 12.24 4.64
C ARG A 829 -25.76 11.59 5.07
N CYS A 830 -24.70 12.38 5.20
CA CYS A 830 -23.39 11.90 5.64
C CYS A 830 -23.34 11.57 7.14
N LEU A 831 -24.10 12.30 7.98
CA LEU A 831 -24.19 12.03 9.42
C LEU A 831 -25.03 10.81 9.76
N PHE A 832 -26.07 10.56 8.96
CA PHE A 832 -27.02 9.47 9.13
C PHE A 832 -27.03 8.57 7.89
N PRO A 833 -25.96 7.76 7.66
CA PRO A 833 -25.94 6.78 6.58
C PRO A 833 -27.13 5.81 6.70
N ASP A 834 -27.75 5.49 5.56
CA ASP A 834 -28.70 4.39 5.50
C ASP A 834 -27.93 3.07 5.44
N PHE A 835 -27.90 2.34 6.56
CA PHE A 835 -27.24 1.04 6.62
C PHE A 835 -28.03 -0.07 5.93
N GLY A 836 -29.30 0.18 5.53
CA GLY A 836 -30.07 -0.75 4.71
C GLY A 836 -29.55 -0.85 3.27
N ASP A 837 -28.92 0.22 2.77
CA ASP A 837 -28.29 0.26 1.44
C ASP A 837 -26.88 -0.34 1.42
N LEU A 838 -26.34 -0.72 2.59
CA LEU A 838 -24.95 -1.13 2.75
C LEU A 838 -24.84 -2.60 3.14
N GLU A 839 -23.87 -3.28 2.54
CA GLU A 839 -23.49 -4.63 2.89
C GLU A 839 -22.18 -4.64 3.65
N ILE A 840 -22.22 -5.25 4.84
CA ILE A 840 -21.05 -5.47 5.67
C ILE A 840 -20.77 -6.97 5.68
N ARG A 841 -19.67 -7.39 5.05
CA ARG A 841 -19.33 -8.80 4.82
C ARG A 841 -18.04 -9.19 5.52
N GLY A 842 -17.88 -10.48 5.79
CA GLY A 842 -16.68 -11.08 6.38
C GLY A 842 -16.89 -11.67 7.78
N PRO A 843 -15.94 -12.50 8.27
CA PRO A 843 -16.04 -13.10 9.59
C PRO A 843 -16.09 -12.02 10.66
N THR A 844 -17.05 -12.12 11.57
CA THR A 844 -17.09 -11.26 12.75
C THR A 844 -15.98 -11.71 13.67
N HIS A 845 -15.01 -10.85 13.93
CA HIS A 845 -14.07 -11.13 15.00
C HIS A 845 -14.82 -10.97 16.31
N ALA A 846 -14.85 -12.03 17.12
CA ALA A 846 -15.19 -11.96 18.54
C ALA A 846 -14.07 -11.20 19.29
N GLY A 847 -13.77 -9.97 18.86
CA GLY A 847 -12.78 -9.10 19.45
C GLY A 847 -13.36 -8.43 20.68
N ARG A 848 -12.85 -8.83 21.85
CA ARG A 848 -12.98 -8.22 23.18
C ARG A 848 -14.31 -7.51 23.42
N ARG A 849 -15.16 -8.08 24.28
CA ARG A 849 -16.15 -7.33 25.06
C ARG A 849 -15.47 -6.08 25.63
N ARG A 850 -15.54 -4.96 24.91
CA ARG A 850 -15.45 -3.64 25.53
C ARG A 850 -16.57 -3.69 26.53
N ARG A 851 -16.21 -3.57 27.81
CA ARG A 851 -17.11 -3.63 28.95
C ARG A 851 -18.19 -2.56 28.70
N THR A 852 -19.26 -2.94 28.01
CA THR A 852 -20.49 -2.16 27.98
C THR A 852 -20.91 -2.20 29.43
N TRP A 853 -20.77 -1.06 30.11
CA TRP A 853 -21.35 -0.91 31.42
C TRP A 853 -22.79 -1.41 31.31
N PRO A 854 -23.20 -2.47 32.04
CA PRO A 854 -24.58 -2.91 31.99
C PRO A 854 -25.41 -1.68 32.33
N LYS A 855 -26.51 -1.44 31.60
CA LYS A 855 -27.39 -0.28 31.84
C LYS A 855 -27.78 -0.13 33.33
N LYS A 856 -27.69 -1.22 34.11
CA LYS A 856 -27.85 -1.26 35.57
C LYS A 856 -26.73 -0.54 36.36
N LEU A 857 -25.47 -0.54 35.91
CA LEU A 857 -24.36 0.19 36.53
C LEU A 857 -24.40 1.70 36.23
N ALA A 858 -24.91 2.11 35.07
CA ALA A 858 -25.17 3.52 34.78
C ALA A 858 -26.32 4.07 35.66
N VAL A 859 -27.36 3.26 35.90
CA VAL A 859 -28.43 3.59 36.85
C VAL A 859 -27.90 3.63 38.29
N ALA A 860 -27.06 2.66 38.70
CA ALA A 860 -26.43 2.67 40.02
C ALA A 860 -25.47 3.85 40.23
N ALA A 861 -24.74 4.28 39.20
CA ALA A 861 -23.89 5.47 39.24
C ALA A 861 -24.72 6.76 39.30
N VAL A 862 -25.85 6.83 38.59
CA VAL A 862 -26.78 7.97 38.66
C VAL A 862 -27.49 8.03 40.00
N VAL A 863 -27.90 6.89 40.57
CA VAL A 863 -28.51 6.80 41.91
C VAL A 863 -27.48 7.10 42.99
N GLY A 864 -26.25 6.58 42.88
CA GLY A 864 -25.14 6.88 43.79
C GLY A 864 -24.73 8.36 43.73
N TYR A 865 -24.74 8.97 42.55
CA TYR A 865 -24.48 10.40 42.36
C TYR A 865 -25.63 11.27 42.90
N ALA A 866 -26.89 10.86 42.69
CA ALA A 866 -28.07 11.52 43.27
C ALA A 866 -28.09 11.44 44.81
N LEU A 867 -27.70 10.30 45.38
CA LEU A 867 -27.54 10.12 46.83
C LEU A 867 -26.36 10.94 47.38
N SER A 868 -25.25 11.06 46.63
CA SER A 868 -24.13 11.93 47.01
C SER A 868 -24.49 13.43 46.99
N LEU A 869 -25.39 13.82 46.07
CA LEU A 869 -25.98 15.17 46.01
C LEU A 869 -26.91 15.44 47.20
N LEU A 870 -27.78 14.49 47.56
CA LEU A 870 -28.64 14.55 48.75
C LEU A 870 -27.83 14.60 50.06
N PHE A 871 -26.71 13.86 50.12
CA PHE A 871 -25.80 13.86 51.26
C PHE A 871 -24.95 15.14 51.35
N GLY A 872 -24.55 15.72 50.20
CA GLY A 872 -23.81 16.98 50.13
C GLY A 872 -24.66 18.22 50.40
N LEU A 873 -25.94 18.21 50.02
CA LEU A 873 -26.89 19.32 50.20
C LEU A 873 -27.35 19.51 51.66
N THR A 874 -27.25 18.48 52.49
CA THR A 874 -27.77 18.51 53.87
C THR A 874 -26.74 18.91 54.94
N ARG A 875 -25.44 19.02 54.60
CA ARG A 875 -24.38 19.26 55.60
C ARG A 875 -23.38 20.40 55.34
N ASN A 876 -23.38 21.08 54.21
CA ASN A 876 -22.39 22.16 53.98
C ASN A 876 -22.94 23.36 53.17
N PRO A 877 -23.35 24.46 53.83
CA PRO A 877 -23.97 25.61 53.15
C PRO A 877 -23.01 26.42 52.27
N LEU A 878 -21.70 26.16 52.30
CA LEU A 878 -20.69 26.94 51.54
C LEU A 878 -20.40 26.41 50.12
N ALA A 879 -20.96 25.26 49.70
CA ALA A 879 -20.72 24.68 48.37
C ALA A 879 -21.84 24.92 47.34
N ARG A 880 -22.82 25.78 47.65
CA ARG A 880 -24.07 25.95 46.88
C ARG A 880 -23.85 26.38 45.41
N ASN A 881 -22.80 27.14 45.10
CA ASN A 881 -22.56 27.63 43.73
C ASN A 881 -21.88 26.61 42.79
N ARG A 882 -21.12 25.63 43.29
CA ARG A 882 -20.51 24.60 42.43
C ARG A 882 -21.49 23.49 42.02
N TYR A 883 -22.50 23.21 42.84
CA TYR A 883 -23.51 22.20 42.53
C TYR A 883 -24.58 22.67 41.52
N TRP A 884 -24.91 23.97 41.51
CA TRP A 884 -25.86 24.53 40.53
C TRP A 884 -25.32 24.51 39.08
N GLN A 885 -24.00 24.67 38.88
CA GLN A 885 -23.39 24.53 37.56
C GLN A 885 -23.47 23.09 37.03
N GLN A 886 -23.25 22.08 37.87
CA GLN A 886 -23.36 20.67 37.48
C GLN A 886 -24.82 20.22 37.24
N PHE A 887 -25.78 20.77 37.99
CA PHE A 887 -27.21 20.50 37.82
C PHE A 887 -27.76 20.97 36.45
N SER A 888 -27.24 22.09 35.93
CA SER A 888 -27.64 22.64 34.62
C SER A 888 -27.25 21.73 33.44
N VAL A 889 -26.09 21.08 33.52
CA VAL A 889 -25.59 20.14 32.50
C VAL A 889 -26.36 18.81 32.57
N GLY A 890 -26.68 18.35 33.79
CA GLY A 890 -27.50 17.15 34.00
C GLY A 890 -28.94 17.29 33.47
N MET A 891 -29.58 18.45 33.67
CA MET A 891 -30.91 18.71 33.12
C MET A 891 -30.93 18.80 31.59
N GLN A 892 -29.87 19.32 30.95
CA GLN A 892 -29.77 19.37 29.49
C GLN A 892 -29.67 17.96 28.86
N LEU A 893 -28.93 17.05 29.50
CA LEU A 893 -28.85 15.64 29.10
C LEU A 893 -30.16 14.89 29.31
N LEU A 894 -30.87 15.14 30.42
CA LEU A 894 -32.18 14.56 30.69
C LEU A 894 -33.23 15.04 29.67
N ARG A 895 -33.18 16.33 29.31
CA ARG A 895 -34.06 16.92 28.29
C ARG A 895 -33.80 16.30 26.91
N ALA A 896 -32.55 16.08 26.53
CA ALA A 896 -32.15 15.41 25.29
C ALA A 896 -32.64 13.95 25.21
N LEU A 897 -32.54 13.20 26.33
CA LEU A 897 -33.02 11.82 26.43
C LEU A 897 -34.55 11.71 26.40
N LEU A 898 -35.27 12.65 27.03
CA LEU A 898 -36.73 12.71 27.00
C LEU A 898 -37.28 13.12 25.63
N THR A 899 -36.61 14.03 24.90
CA THR A 899 -36.97 14.35 23.51
C THR A 899 -36.77 13.19 22.54
N MET A 900 -35.76 12.34 22.74
CA MET A 900 -35.58 11.13 21.92
C MET A 900 -36.66 10.07 22.16
N ARG A 901 -37.23 9.98 23.38
CA ARG A 901 -38.36 9.06 23.67
C ARG A 901 -39.68 9.54 23.08
N LEU A 902 -39.94 10.85 23.04
CA LEU A 902 -41.19 11.41 22.51
C LEU A 902 -41.26 11.36 20.96
N ALA A 903 -40.13 11.39 20.26
CA ALA A 903 -40.09 11.20 18.80
C ALA A 903 -40.36 9.74 18.36
N ASN A 904 -39.96 8.75 19.16
CA ASN A 904 -40.21 7.34 18.87
C ASN A 904 -41.63 6.87 19.25
N LEU A 905 -42.33 7.57 20.15
CA LEU A 905 -43.74 7.26 20.44
C LEU A 905 -44.71 7.80 19.36
N ARG A 906 -44.36 8.87 18.63
CA ARG A 906 -45.21 9.42 17.55
C ARG A 906 -45.17 8.64 16.23
N ARG A 907 -44.23 7.70 16.04
CA ARG A 907 -44.17 6.82 14.84
C ARG A 907 -44.88 5.47 15.01
N ARG A 908 -45.52 5.19 16.15
CA ARG A 908 -46.24 3.92 16.43
C ARG A 908 -47.78 4.06 16.52
N VAL A 909 -48.36 5.22 16.21
CA VAL A 909 -49.83 5.46 16.30
C VAL A 909 -50.39 6.05 14.99
N GLY A 910 -49.93 5.56 13.83
CA GLY A 910 -50.38 6.04 12.50
C GLY A 910 -50.49 4.93 11.46
N MET A 911 -50.98 3.76 11.88
CA MET A 911 -51.50 2.69 11.02
C MET A 911 -52.56 1.93 11.82
N VAL A 912 -53.76 2.52 11.87
CA VAL A 912 -55.08 1.86 11.80
C VAL A 912 -55.86 2.64 10.75
#